data_AF-A0A1Q9C4C2-F1
#
_entry.id   AF-A0A1Q9C4C2-F1
#
_cell.length_a   1.000
_cell.length_b   1.000
_cell.length_c   1.000
_cell.angle_alpha   90.00
_cell.angle_beta   90.00
_cell.angle_gamma   90.00
#
_symmetry.space_group_name_H-M   'P 1'
#
loop_
_entity.id
_entity.type
_entity.pdbx_description
1 polymer ?
#
loop_
_entity_poly.entity_id
_entity_poly.type
_entity_poly.pdbx_seq_one_letter_code
_entity_poly.pdbx_strand_id
1 'polypeptide(L)'
;MSDEPRYSGRTRAEWANWIATPCGDRWCQTKFHEAKCVVDWMIRTWGLELLQSGSGVIDVGGEPGFVAMALLERGVPAIVVDPSWGLTGKTNRLTNIDQMMQMPGCPKFSALRDMFDENFHAKHADLVSSASAIVSLYGDEATEPSLRFAASLGKPCALIPCNECIRFFPSNNQTYDGYVQACMDIANQNRGRFELVNLVGAPFSRALLVQPPLPEWAEGVIANVSPSTAPMSGSKCNESLTVPVGVLQDLGILHQVLWKMELARSNVGFAYLGQQPTGKNERSRILESNGYQRSCAREGVAGFCSGLPEALVTTPFQVVKVRMQSKELVQLYRNDFDCLVKVLSEEGAMALFTGLSTTVIRNSVWNGIYFGAIAKLSDWSGPGPDGLAGEIQNLVTGLCAGIVATLFDAPLDVVKSRIQESRPTARRTLPATLIELSREGGIPALYKGFVPKAWRMGIGGAVGFVTFEFVHRRLEKAMSGAPDLGAVPDSITTKDEYETCLGKLSFRDGLPDDDTVQKVYDNLDRSRGVSAFLDMVPLASLEAMRRGLVENGMDAANKVMIFETLMDCSSLFLTGNTDTVYATGLLNLQRDGPTVIEMPPSVGPCTVDDAFFRFVTDMGGPGPDRGAGGKYLILPPGYKGSTPEGYYIATSPTYTNWFVGRGFLREGKPDHAAAEWRDKLKVYPLSASGNPPKMEYLNISGRVMNTIHANDFSFFEEVNAVIQYEPIDFLEPELRGNLAAIGIMKGKPFQPDERMKALLTEAAVIGNATSRAISFAPRDKPEIYENSEWQSLFQGGDYHWLSHGGAGGRNKDARTRFFYVATVNSAAMILKMVGVGSQYAMASRDSEHKYLDGAKTYTLTLPPNVPAKDFWSLVVYDTQTRSMLKTKQLFPSRNSVAHAAEIKQSPDGSTTVWFAPSAPPGHEGNWIQTAPGKMWFLLLRLYGPLEPWFDKTWRPGEIVEVVEPEDFVEASVLVWTLVAPQLPSCLRSLEAPPVHSVEVCEEELSGDVYATG
;
A
#
# COMPACT_ATOMS: atom_id res chain seq x y z
N MET A 1 13.48 -8.55 -30.08
CA MET A 1 12.83 -7.52 -30.90
C MET A 1 11.34 -7.66 -30.69
N SER A 2 10.63 -6.75 -30.05
CA SER A 2 11.02 -5.48 -29.42
C SER A 2 9.75 -4.99 -28.72
N ASP A 3 9.90 -4.63 -27.44
CA ASP A 3 9.26 -3.48 -26.81
C ASP A 3 7.72 -3.42 -26.75
N GLU A 4 7.21 -3.53 -25.51
CA GLU A 4 5.89 -3.00 -25.11
C GLU A 4 5.70 -1.53 -25.52
N PRO A 5 4.47 -0.99 -25.43
CA PRO A 5 4.33 -0.07 -24.30
C PRO A 5 2.97 -0.11 -23.58
N ARG A 6 3.07 -0.13 -22.25
CA ARG A 6 2.50 0.86 -21.32
C ARG A 6 1.15 1.46 -21.73
N TYR A 7 0.11 1.24 -20.91
CA TYR A 7 -1.10 2.09 -20.89
C TYR A 7 -0.80 3.47 -20.26
N SER A 8 0.28 4.12 -20.72
CA SER A 8 0.81 5.39 -20.22
C SER A 8 0.93 6.40 -21.35
N GLY A 9 0.49 7.64 -21.12
CA GLY A 9 1.18 8.79 -21.71
C GLY A 9 0.99 9.07 -23.20
N ARG A 10 -0.13 8.65 -23.81
CA ARG A 10 -0.48 9.12 -25.16
C ARG A 10 -0.88 10.60 -25.13
N THR A 11 -0.30 11.39 -26.01
CA THR A 11 -0.72 12.77 -26.30
C THR A 11 -2.13 12.79 -26.91
N ARG A 12 -2.85 13.91 -26.80
CA ARG A 12 -4.23 14.04 -27.29
C ARG A 12 -4.40 13.73 -28.79
N ALA A 13 -3.37 14.01 -29.59
CA ALA A 13 -3.36 13.71 -31.03
C ALA A 13 -3.29 12.19 -31.33
N GLU A 14 -2.64 11.41 -30.47
CA GLU A 14 -2.50 9.96 -30.65
C GLU A 14 -3.79 9.21 -30.32
N TRP A 15 -4.60 9.74 -29.40
CA TRP A 15 -5.95 9.24 -29.11
C TRP A 15 -6.90 9.38 -30.29
N ALA A 16 -6.92 10.56 -30.93
CA ALA A 16 -7.76 10.81 -32.09
C ALA A 16 -7.44 9.85 -33.26
N ASN A 17 -6.16 9.54 -33.47
CA ASN A 17 -5.75 8.61 -34.52
C ASN A 17 -6.05 7.14 -34.17
N TRP A 18 -6.02 6.76 -32.89
CA TRP A 18 -6.29 5.40 -32.45
C TRP A 18 -7.77 5.02 -32.52
N ILE A 19 -8.67 5.94 -32.18
CA ILE A 19 -10.13 5.69 -32.21
C ILE A 19 -10.61 5.31 -33.62
N ALA A 20 -9.97 5.82 -34.67
CA ALA A 20 -10.29 5.50 -36.07
C ALA A 20 -9.82 4.11 -36.53
N THR A 21 -9.19 3.32 -35.66
CA THR A 21 -8.78 1.94 -35.96
C THR A 21 -9.87 0.94 -35.59
N PRO A 22 -9.86 -0.31 -36.12
CA PRO A 22 -10.78 -1.36 -35.69
C PRO A 22 -10.77 -1.63 -34.17
N CYS A 23 -9.63 -1.35 -33.52
CA CYS A 23 -9.46 -1.45 -32.07
C CYS A 23 -10.23 -0.33 -31.34
N GLY A 24 -10.18 0.88 -31.88
CA GLY A 24 -10.91 2.05 -31.38
C GLY A 24 -12.43 1.95 -31.61
N ASP A 25 -12.85 1.39 -32.73
CA ASP A 25 -14.26 1.11 -33.01
C ASP A 25 -14.84 0.07 -32.03
N ARG A 26 -14.10 -1.02 -31.76
CA ARG A 26 -14.47 -2.01 -30.73
C ARG A 26 -14.55 -1.40 -29.32
N TRP A 27 -13.68 -0.44 -29.01
CA TRP A 27 -13.74 0.30 -27.75
C TRP A 27 -15.01 1.18 -27.67
N CYS A 28 -15.37 1.89 -28.75
CA CYS A 28 -16.60 2.68 -28.81
C CYS A 28 -17.86 1.82 -28.62
N GLN A 29 -17.91 0.64 -29.26
CA GLN A 29 -19.01 -0.32 -29.08
C GLN A 29 -19.13 -0.82 -27.64
N THR A 30 -17.98 -1.05 -26.99
CA THR A 30 -17.93 -1.44 -25.56
C THR A 30 -18.46 -0.32 -24.66
N LYS A 31 -18.06 0.93 -24.91
CA LYS A 31 -18.52 2.10 -24.13
C LYS A 31 -20.02 2.37 -24.29
N PHE A 32 -20.56 2.17 -25.48
CA PHE A 32 -21.99 2.28 -25.71
C PHE A 32 -22.78 1.17 -25.01
N HIS A 33 -22.24 -0.06 -24.95
CA HIS A 33 -22.83 -1.15 -24.17
C HIS A 33 -22.83 -0.84 -22.67
N GLU A 34 -21.72 -0.32 -22.13
CA GLU A 34 -21.61 0.11 -20.72
C GLU A 34 -22.64 1.18 -20.37
N ALA A 35 -22.80 2.20 -21.23
CA ALA A 35 -23.79 3.26 -21.03
C ALA A 35 -25.22 2.70 -20.94
N LYS A 36 -25.58 1.72 -21.79
CA LYS A 36 -26.89 1.05 -21.73
C LYS A 36 -27.08 0.27 -20.43
N CYS A 37 -26.07 -0.46 -19.97
CA CYS A 37 -26.13 -1.17 -18.69
C CYS A 37 -26.38 -0.22 -17.51
N VAL A 38 -25.73 0.96 -17.50
CA VAL A 38 -25.90 1.95 -16.44
C VAL A 38 -27.30 2.56 -16.49
N VAL A 39 -27.79 2.99 -17.66
CA VAL A 39 -29.14 3.57 -17.80
C VAL A 39 -30.23 2.55 -17.42
N ASP A 40 -30.08 1.29 -17.81
CA ASP A 40 -31.01 0.21 -17.45
C ASP A 40 -31.06 -0.01 -15.95
N TRP A 41 -29.92 0.12 -15.29
CA TRP A 41 -29.86 0.06 -13.85
C TRP A 41 -30.46 1.32 -13.20
N MET A 42 -30.20 2.53 -13.70
CA MET A 42 -30.83 3.77 -13.19
C MET A 42 -32.35 3.69 -13.26
N ILE A 43 -32.91 3.23 -14.39
CA ILE A 43 -34.35 3.06 -14.56
C ILE A 43 -34.92 2.02 -13.59
N ARG A 44 -34.22 0.89 -13.38
CA ARG A 44 -34.64 -0.14 -12.42
C ARG A 44 -34.59 0.36 -10.97
N THR A 45 -33.62 1.20 -10.64
CA THR A 45 -33.36 1.65 -9.26
C THR A 45 -34.23 2.84 -8.86
N TRP A 46 -34.46 3.80 -9.77
CA TRP A 46 -35.18 5.03 -9.45
C TRP A 46 -36.54 5.18 -10.11
N GLY A 47 -36.84 4.30 -11.07
CA GLY A 47 -38.03 4.39 -11.88
C GLY A 47 -37.86 5.35 -13.06
N LEU A 48 -38.52 4.98 -14.16
CA LEU A 48 -38.53 5.77 -15.38
C LEU A 48 -39.23 7.14 -15.18
N GLU A 49 -40.30 7.17 -14.38
CA GLU A 49 -41.09 8.37 -14.13
C GLU A 49 -40.29 9.47 -13.41
N LEU A 50 -39.48 9.10 -12.41
CA LEU A 50 -38.58 10.04 -11.74
C LEU A 50 -37.58 10.61 -12.75
N LEU A 51 -36.95 9.74 -13.54
CA LEU A 51 -35.95 10.14 -14.53
C LEU A 51 -36.53 11.02 -15.66
N GLN A 52 -37.81 10.90 -15.96
CA GLN A 52 -38.51 11.75 -16.93
C GLN A 52 -38.98 13.09 -16.36
N SER A 53 -38.89 13.28 -15.05
CA SER A 53 -39.37 14.50 -14.39
C SER A 53 -38.44 15.69 -14.58
N GLY A 54 -38.99 16.90 -14.40
CA GLY A 54 -38.21 18.13 -14.44
C GLY A 54 -37.48 18.35 -15.77
N SER A 55 -36.21 18.74 -15.71
CA SER A 55 -35.35 18.90 -16.90
C SER A 55 -34.68 17.61 -17.37
N GLY A 56 -34.98 16.47 -16.73
CA GLY A 56 -34.37 15.18 -16.99
C GLY A 56 -32.98 15.04 -16.36
N VAL A 57 -32.15 14.19 -16.96
CA VAL A 57 -30.83 13.82 -16.42
C VAL A 57 -29.75 14.74 -16.96
N ILE A 58 -28.93 15.30 -16.07
CA ILE A 58 -27.72 16.04 -16.46
C ILE A 58 -26.55 15.04 -16.57
N ASP A 59 -26.00 14.89 -17.78
CA ASP A 59 -24.85 14.04 -18.10
C ASP A 59 -23.56 14.88 -18.16
N VAL A 60 -22.82 14.91 -17.06
CA VAL A 60 -21.60 15.70 -16.85
C VAL A 60 -20.37 14.94 -17.35
N GLY A 61 -19.56 15.58 -18.18
CA GLY A 61 -18.37 14.96 -18.78
C GLY A 61 -18.71 13.92 -19.85
N GLY A 62 -19.95 13.90 -20.34
CA GLY A 62 -20.52 12.81 -21.14
C GLY A 62 -19.92 12.58 -22.54
N GLU A 63 -18.89 13.32 -22.99
CA GLU A 63 -18.36 13.20 -24.35
C GLU A 63 -17.90 11.76 -24.69
N PRO A 64 -18.36 11.19 -25.81
CA PRO A 64 -19.09 11.84 -26.92
C PRO A 64 -20.62 11.95 -26.75
N GLY A 65 -21.22 11.38 -25.71
CA GLY A 65 -22.65 11.47 -25.37
C GLY A 65 -23.33 10.12 -25.22
N PHE A 66 -22.58 9.06 -24.88
CA PHE A 66 -23.08 7.68 -24.87
C PHE A 66 -24.22 7.46 -23.86
N VAL A 67 -24.13 8.06 -22.66
CA VAL A 67 -25.19 7.95 -21.64
C VAL A 67 -26.41 8.77 -22.02
N ALA A 68 -26.24 10.02 -22.45
CA ALA A 68 -27.35 10.80 -23.01
C ALA A 68 -28.10 10.08 -24.13
N MET A 69 -27.42 9.43 -25.07
CA MET A 69 -28.08 8.63 -26.11
C MET A 69 -28.87 7.44 -25.53
N ALA A 70 -28.29 6.69 -24.61
CA ALA A 70 -28.95 5.57 -23.97
C ALA A 70 -30.20 6.02 -23.16
N LEU A 71 -30.14 7.19 -22.53
CA LEU A 71 -31.29 7.81 -21.84
C LEU A 71 -32.40 8.19 -22.83
N LEU A 72 -32.06 8.84 -23.94
CA LEU A 72 -33.03 9.25 -24.97
C LEU A 72 -33.66 8.05 -25.68
N GLU A 73 -32.91 6.98 -25.95
CA GLU A 73 -33.45 5.71 -26.47
C GLU A 73 -34.53 5.13 -25.54
N ARG A 74 -34.49 5.46 -24.24
CA ARG A 74 -35.47 5.05 -23.23
C ARG A 74 -36.50 6.13 -22.91
N GLY A 75 -36.54 7.21 -23.68
CA GLY A 75 -37.49 8.31 -23.51
C GLY A 75 -37.20 9.18 -22.29
N VAL A 76 -35.97 9.18 -21.76
CA VAL A 76 -35.52 10.05 -20.67
C VAL A 76 -34.85 11.28 -21.28
N PRO A 77 -35.33 12.51 -20.98
CA PRO A 77 -34.64 13.73 -21.41
C PRO A 77 -33.25 13.79 -20.79
N ALA A 78 -32.25 14.14 -21.59
CA ALA A 78 -30.87 14.25 -21.15
C ALA A 78 -30.24 15.56 -21.65
N ILE A 79 -29.46 16.21 -20.78
CA ILE A 79 -28.69 17.41 -21.09
C ILE A 79 -27.23 17.10 -20.79
N VAL A 80 -26.38 17.17 -21.81
CA VAL A 80 -24.94 16.94 -21.64
C VAL A 80 -24.27 18.23 -21.23
N VAL A 81 -23.47 18.19 -20.17
CA VAL A 81 -22.54 19.27 -19.83
C VAL A 81 -21.13 18.79 -20.12
N ASP A 82 -20.46 19.46 -21.06
CA ASP A 82 -19.05 19.23 -21.34
C ASP A 82 -18.19 20.31 -20.66
N PRO A 83 -17.59 20.02 -19.49
CA PRO A 83 -16.72 20.95 -18.80
C PRO A 83 -15.42 21.20 -19.56
N SER A 84 -15.08 20.35 -20.53
CA SER A 84 -13.76 20.32 -21.15
C SER A 84 -13.71 20.90 -22.57
N TRP A 85 -14.79 21.57 -22.99
CA TRP A 85 -14.93 22.10 -24.34
C TRP A 85 -13.79 23.05 -24.73
N GLY A 86 -12.98 22.63 -25.72
CA GLY A 86 -11.81 23.38 -26.19
C GLY A 86 -10.53 23.22 -25.33
N LEU A 87 -10.61 22.57 -24.16
CA LEU A 87 -9.49 22.32 -23.26
C LEU A 87 -8.90 20.91 -23.35
N THR A 88 -9.62 19.90 -23.87
CA THR A 88 -9.18 18.48 -23.91
C THR A 88 -8.77 17.93 -25.27
N GLY A 89 -8.94 18.67 -26.37
CA GLY A 89 -8.41 18.27 -27.69
C GLY A 89 -8.88 16.90 -28.21
N LYS A 90 -10.00 16.35 -27.72
CA LYS A 90 -10.69 15.17 -28.30
C LYS A 90 -11.42 15.53 -29.61
N THR A 91 -10.85 16.41 -30.43
CA THR A 91 -11.37 16.74 -31.76
C THR A 91 -10.99 15.65 -32.76
N ASN A 92 -11.46 14.42 -32.52
CA ASN A 92 -11.59 13.43 -33.59
C ASN A 92 -12.94 13.66 -34.27
N ARG A 93 -12.99 13.51 -35.60
CA ARG A 93 -14.22 13.66 -36.40
C ARG A 93 -15.34 12.68 -36.02
N LEU A 94 -15.03 11.65 -35.21
CA LEU A 94 -15.94 10.56 -34.82
C LEU A 94 -16.47 10.65 -33.38
N THR A 95 -15.88 11.50 -32.52
CA THR A 95 -16.24 11.56 -31.08
C THR A 95 -16.52 12.98 -30.59
N ASN A 96 -16.67 13.93 -31.50
CA ASN A 96 -17.17 15.27 -31.17
C ASN A 96 -18.70 15.19 -31.02
N ILE A 97 -19.20 15.70 -29.89
CA ILE A 97 -20.64 15.80 -29.59
C ILE A 97 -21.43 16.46 -30.73
N ASP A 98 -20.87 17.48 -31.40
CA ASP A 98 -21.50 18.17 -32.54
C ASP A 98 -21.68 17.27 -33.76
N GLN A 99 -20.71 16.42 -34.04
CA GLN A 99 -20.78 15.51 -35.19
C GLN A 99 -21.62 14.29 -34.87
N MET A 100 -21.61 13.82 -33.62
CA MET A 100 -22.47 12.73 -33.19
C MET A 100 -23.96 13.14 -33.25
N MET A 101 -24.29 14.38 -32.88
CA MET A 101 -25.63 14.96 -33.08
C MET A 101 -26.03 15.13 -34.55
N GLN A 102 -25.07 15.11 -35.48
CA GLN A 102 -25.29 15.17 -36.93
C GLN A 102 -25.42 13.78 -37.59
N MET A 103 -25.20 12.69 -36.84
CA MET A 103 -25.30 11.33 -37.39
C MET A 103 -26.76 10.95 -37.72
N PRO A 104 -27.02 10.30 -38.87
CA PRO A 104 -28.36 9.83 -39.23
C PRO A 104 -28.91 8.85 -38.19
N GLY A 105 -30.08 9.15 -37.61
CA GLY A 105 -30.73 8.31 -36.60
C GLY A 105 -30.33 8.59 -35.14
N CYS A 106 -29.42 9.53 -34.89
CA CYS A 106 -29.06 9.93 -33.53
C CYS A 106 -30.17 10.80 -32.88
N PRO A 107 -30.67 10.47 -31.67
CA PRO A 107 -31.60 11.33 -30.94
C PRO A 107 -30.95 12.68 -30.61
N LYS A 108 -31.67 13.79 -30.84
CA LYS A 108 -31.17 15.13 -30.53
C LYS A 108 -31.25 15.40 -29.03
N PHE A 109 -30.15 15.83 -28.42
CA PHE A 109 -30.08 16.33 -27.04
C PHE A 109 -29.45 17.71 -26.98
N SER A 110 -29.59 18.39 -25.84
CA SER A 110 -28.95 19.68 -25.60
C SER A 110 -27.57 19.46 -24.98
N ALA A 111 -26.58 20.21 -25.45
CA ALA A 111 -25.23 20.22 -24.89
C ALA A 111 -24.86 21.63 -24.41
N LEU A 112 -24.36 21.72 -23.17
CA LEU A 112 -23.83 22.95 -22.57
C LEU A 112 -22.31 22.85 -22.46
N ARG A 113 -21.63 23.94 -22.81
CA ARG A 113 -20.17 24.05 -22.82
C ARG A 113 -19.74 25.07 -21.78
N ASP A 114 -19.83 24.67 -20.53
CA ASP A 114 -19.40 25.45 -19.38
C ASP A 114 -18.72 24.48 -18.40
N MET A 115 -17.70 24.93 -17.68
CA MET A 115 -17.10 24.20 -16.56
C MET A 115 -18.21 23.86 -15.56
N PHE A 116 -18.30 22.62 -15.08
CA PHE A 116 -19.32 22.20 -14.12
C PHE A 116 -18.84 22.44 -12.68
N ASP A 117 -18.84 23.71 -12.26
CA ASP A 117 -18.35 24.19 -10.95
C ASP A 117 -19.40 25.03 -10.19
N GLU A 118 -19.02 25.70 -9.10
CA GLU A 118 -19.93 26.58 -8.32
C GLU A 118 -20.52 27.73 -9.16
N ASN A 119 -19.79 28.22 -10.16
CA ASN A 119 -20.27 29.26 -11.07
C ASN A 119 -21.31 28.70 -12.06
N PHE A 120 -21.17 27.43 -12.47
CA PHE A 120 -22.20 26.74 -13.26
C PHE A 120 -23.52 26.70 -12.52
N HIS A 121 -23.50 26.28 -11.25
CA HIS A 121 -24.70 26.25 -10.43
C HIS A 121 -25.31 27.65 -10.28
N ALA A 122 -24.50 28.70 -10.09
CA ALA A 122 -25.01 30.08 -10.03
C ALA A 122 -25.61 30.56 -11.35
N LYS A 123 -25.03 30.17 -12.49
CA LYS A 123 -25.47 30.58 -13.85
C LYS A 123 -26.69 29.79 -14.35
N HIS A 124 -26.79 28.52 -13.96
CA HIS A 124 -27.79 27.56 -14.42
C HIS A 124 -28.61 26.98 -13.26
N ALA A 125 -28.87 27.78 -12.21
CA ALA A 125 -29.54 27.34 -10.98
C ALA A 125 -30.88 26.65 -11.23
N ASP A 126 -31.69 27.20 -12.15
CA ASP A 126 -32.98 26.64 -12.54
C ASP A 126 -32.85 25.27 -13.21
N LEU A 127 -31.81 25.08 -14.02
CA LEU A 127 -31.53 23.81 -14.69
C LEU A 127 -31.09 22.74 -13.68
N VAL A 128 -30.14 23.06 -12.80
CA VAL A 128 -29.59 22.10 -11.84
C VAL A 128 -30.62 21.73 -10.77
N SER A 129 -31.42 22.69 -10.31
CA SER A 129 -32.51 22.43 -9.34
C SER A 129 -33.66 21.62 -9.94
N SER A 130 -33.99 21.83 -11.22
CA SER A 130 -35.04 21.09 -11.93
C SER A 130 -34.61 19.72 -12.45
N ALA A 131 -33.32 19.36 -12.41
CA ALA A 131 -32.84 18.07 -12.87
C ALA A 131 -33.43 16.92 -12.04
N SER A 132 -33.73 15.80 -12.69
CA SER A 132 -34.21 14.58 -12.03
C SER A 132 -33.07 13.77 -11.42
N ALA A 133 -31.90 13.77 -12.07
CA ALA A 133 -30.68 13.11 -11.61
C ALA A 133 -29.45 13.77 -12.25
N ILE A 134 -28.30 13.58 -11.62
CA ILE A 134 -27.00 13.99 -12.16
C ILE A 134 -26.19 12.72 -12.43
N VAL A 135 -25.52 12.64 -13.58
CA VAL A 135 -24.63 11.54 -13.92
C VAL A 135 -23.28 12.13 -14.30
N SER A 136 -22.21 11.61 -13.73
CA SER A 136 -20.85 12.06 -14.04
C SER A 136 -20.06 10.88 -14.61
N LEU A 137 -19.55 11.06 -15.82
CA LEU A 137 -18.51 10.21 -16.39
C LEU A 137 -17.16 10.90 -16.21
N TYR A 138 -16.14 10.10 -15.93
CA TYR A 138 -14.74 10.52 -15.76
C TYR A 138 -14.42 11.10 -14.38
N GLY A 139 -13.23 10.70 -13.92
CA GLY A 139 -12.63 11.24 -12.73
C GLY A 139 -11.81 12.46 -13.09
N ASP A 140 -12.42 13.63 -13.13
CA ASP A 140 -11.80 14.89 -13.49
C ASP A 140 -12.32 16.03 -12.60
N GLU A 141 -12.06 17.27 -13.02
CA GLU A 141 -12.41 18.49 -12.27
C GLU A 141 -13.93 18.63 -11.99
N ALA A 142 -14.79 17.86 -12.66
CA ALA A 142 -16.25 17.92 -12.49
C ALA A 142 -16.82 16.84 -11.56
N THR A 143 -16.03 15.84 -11.16
CA THR A 143 -16.49 14.71 -10.32
C THR A 143 -16.93 15.18 -8.93
N GLU A 144 -16.09 15.96 -8.25
CA GLU A 144 -16.38 16.47 -6.91
C GLU A 144 -17.57 17.46 -6.92
N PRO A 145 -17.64 18.46 -7.83
CA PRO A 145 -18.82 19.30 -7.98
C PRO A 145 -20.12 18.51 -8.24
N SER A 146 -20.08 17.45 -9.04
CA SER A 146 -21.26 16.60 -9.32
C SER A 146 -21.78 15.91 -8.08
N LEU A 147 -20.89 15.31 -7.28
CA LEU A 147 -21.25 14.67 -6.02
C LEU A 147 -21.80 15.69 -5.01
N ARG A 148 -21.17 16.87 -4.92
CA ARG A 148 -21.55 17.93 -3.99
C ARG A 148 -22.90 18.54 -4.31
N PHE A 149 -23.17 18.86 -5.59
CA PHE A 149 -24.46 19.43 -5.99
C PHE A 149 -25.60 18.43 -5.89
N ALA A 150 -25.35 17.16 -6.23
CA ALA A 150 -26.39 16.16 -6.06
C ALA A 150 -26.73 15.94 -4.58
N ALA A 151 -25.71 15.88 -3.70
CA ALA A 151 -25.91 15.76 -2.26
C ALA A 151 -26.63 16.98 -1.66
N SER A 152 -26.27 18.20 -2.08
CA SER A 152 -26.89 19.43 -1.55
C SER A 152 -28.35 19.60 -2.01
N LEU A 153 -28.69 19.07 -3.19
CA LEU A 153 -30.04 19.15 -3.76
C LEU A 153 -30.89 17.89 -3.49
N GLY A 154 -30.34 16.88 -2.80
CA GLY A 154 -31.01 15.61 -2.55
C GLY A 154 -31.39 14.86 -3.83
N LYS A 155 -30.59 14.97 -4.89
CA LYS A 155 -30.85 14.35 -6.20
C LYS A 155 -30.11 13.02 -6.33
N PRO A 156 -30.68 12.02 -7.01
CA PRO A 156 -29.94 10.83 -7.42
C PRO A 156 -28.72 11.21 -8.29
N CYS A 157 -27.55 10.64 -8.00
CA CYS A 157 -26.28 10.91 -8.69
C CYS A 157 -25.44 9.69 -9.15
N ALA A 158 -25.42 9.28 -10.43
CA ALA A 158 -24.57 8.17 -10.89
C ALA A 158 -23.14 8.58 -11.20
N LEU A 159 -22.15 7.90 -10.61
CA LEU A 159 -20.76 8.03 -11.07
C LEU A 159 -20.30 6.82 -11.87
N ILE A 160 -19.65 7.07 -13.01
CA ILE A 160 -18.97 6.05 -13.83
C ILE A 160 -17.48 6.41 -13.90
N PRO A 161 -16.64 5.83 -13.04
CA PRO A 161 -15.21 6.14 -13.04
C PRO A 161 -14.53 5.59 -14.30
N CYS A 162 -13.66 6.38 -14.93
CA CYS A 162 -12.88 5.97 -16.10
C CYS A 162 -11.45 5.58 -15.69
N ASN A 163 -10.94 4.45 -16.19
CA ASN A 163 -9.58 3.97 -15.96
C ASN A 163 -8.48 4.79 -16.67
N GLU A 164 -8.85 5.77 -17.51
CA GLU A 164 -7.93 6.63 -18.27
C GLU A 164 -7.47 7.87 -17.48
N CYS A 165 -8.06 8.11 -16.30
CA CYS A 165 -7.84 9.29 -15.46
C CYS A 165 -6.97 8.99 -14.22
N ILE A 166 -5.96 8.11 -14.34
CA ILE A 166 -5.06 7.70 -13.25
C ILE A 166 -4.41 8.90 -12.54
N ARG A 167 -4.22 10.03 -13.24
CA ARG A 167 -3.66 11.27 -12.65
C ARG A 167 -4.52 11.86 -11.52
N PHE A 168 -5.79 11.50 -11.45
CA PHE A 168 -6.72 11.92 -10.40
C PHE A 168 -6.92 10.82 -9.34
N PHE A 169 -6.23 9.68 -9.46
CA PHE A 169 -6.25 8.67 -8.42
C PHE A 169 -5.50 9.20 -7.20
N PRO A 170 -6.00 8.93 -5.99
CA PRO A 170 -5.36 9.42 -4.79
C PRO A 170 -3.95 8.79 -4.69
N SER A 171 -2.96 9.63 -4.36
CA SER A 171 -1.54 9.24 -4.40
C SER A 171 -1.20 8.06 -3.48
N ASN A 172 -1.97 7.90 -2.40
CA ASN A 172 -1.87 6.83 -1.41
C ASN A 172 -2.58 5.53 -1.81
N ASN A 173 -3.44 5.54 -2.83
CA ASN A 173 -4.12 4.36 -3.34
C ASN A 173 -4.44 4.56 -4.83
N GLN A 174 -3.40 4.42 -5.67
CA GLN A 174 -3.45 4.59 -7.13
C GLN A 174 -4.16 3.41 -7.84
N THR A 175 -5.20 2.86 -7.22
CA THR A 175 -6.07 1.86 -7.83
C THR A 175 -7.41 2.48 -8.18
N TYR A 176 -8.10 1.91 -9.16
CA TYR A 176 -9.48 2.29 -9.50
C TYR A 176 -10.39 2.23 -8.26
N ASP A 177 -10.19 1.22 -7.43
CA ASP A 177 -10.96 1.00 -6.19
C ASP A 177 -10.63 2.07 -5.13
N GLY A 178 -9.36 2.50 -5.05
CA GLY A 178 -8.94 3.64 -4.23
C GLY A 178 -9.56 4.95 -4.68
N TYR A 179 -9.68 5.18 -5.99
CA TYR A 179 -10.34 6.36 -6.53
C TYR A 179 -11.86 6.37 -6.25
N VAL A 180 -12.52 5.23 -6.44
CA VAL A 180 -13.93 5.00 -6.08
C VAL A 180 -14.16 5.26 -4.59
N GLN A 181 -13.26 4.76 -3.72
CA GLN A 181 -13.36 4.98 -2.27
C GLN A 181 -13.16 6.46 -1.89
N ALA A 182 -12.22 7.16 -2.53
CA ALA A 182 -12.05 8.60 -2.29
C ALA A 182 -13.29 9.42 -2.67
N CYS A 183 -13.94 9.07 -3.78
CA CYS A 183 -15.22 9.68 -4.17
C CYS A 183 -16.30 9.43 -3.12
N MET A 184 -16.38 8.21 -2.56
CA MET A 184 -17.32 7.86 -1.49
C MET A 184 -17.07 8.66 -0.22
N ASP A 185 -15.81 8.87 0.15
CA ASP A 185 -15.45 9.62 1.35
C ASP A 185 -15.83 11.10 1.22
N ILE A 186 -15.56 11.73 0.06
CA ILE A 186 -16.01 13.11 -0.25
C ILE A 186 -17.53 13.22 -0.15
N ALA A 187 -18.23 12.22 -0.67
CA ALA A 187 -19.68 12.26 -0.76
C ALA A 187 -20.34 12.02 0.63
N ASN A 188 -19.78 11.13 1.45
CA ASN A 188 -20.17 10.92 2.84
C ASN A 188 -19.94 12.17 3.72
N GLN A 189 -18.85 12.91 3.50
CA GLN A 189 -18.59 14.19 4.17
C GLN A 189 -19.68 15.25 3.89
N ASN A 190 -20.30 15.19 2.70
CA ASN A 190 -21.37 16.10 2.30
C ASN A 190 -22.78 15.60 2.67
N ARG A 191 -22.90 14.68 3.65
CA ARG A 191 -24.16 14.10 4.17
C ARG A 191 -24.99 13.33 3.15
N GLY A 192 -24.44 12.99 1.99
CA GLY A 192 -25.07 11.98 1.14
C GLY A 192 -24.82 10.59 1.71
N ARG A 193 -25.75 9.68 1.48
CA ARG A 193 -25.48 8.23 1.60
C ARG A 193 -25.10 7.80 0.19
N PHE A 194 -24.13 6.90 0.03
CA PHE A 194 -23.68 6.36 -1.26
C PHE A 194 -23.39 4.86 -1.09
N GLU A 195 -23.66 4.05 -2.12
CA GLU A 195 -23.39 2.61 -2.15
C GLU A 195 -22.66 2.25 -3.45
N LEU A 196 -21.75 1.28 -3.35
CA LEU A 196 -21.06 0.72 -4.49
C LEU A 196 -21.87 -0.41 -5.10
N VAL A 197 -22.30 -0.26 -6.36
CA VAL A 197 -23.03 -1.29 -7.08
C VAL A 197 -22.19 -1.82 -8.24
N ASN A 198 -21.94 -3.13 -8.22
CA ASN A 198 -21.27 -3.84 -9.32
C ASN A 198 -22.31 -4.23 -10.38
N LEU A 199 -22.22 -3.62 -11.57
CA LEU A 199 -23.13 -3.90 -12.68
C LEU A 199 -22.66 -5.10 -13.50
N VAL A 200 -23.43 -6.18 -13.49
CA VAL A 200 -23.18 -7.36 -14.34
C VAL A 200 -23.27 -6.95 -15.82
N GLY A 201 -22.20 -7.22 -16.58
CA GLY A 201 -22.10 -6.89 -18.01
C GLY A 201 -21.39 -5.57 -18.32
N ALA A 202 -21.01 -4.78 -17.31
CA ALA A 202 -20.24 -3.55 -17.49
C ALA A 202 -18.91 -3.64 -16.70
N PRO A 203 -17.86 -4.28 -17.25
CA PRO A 203 -16.65 -4.65 -16.53
C PRO A 203 -15.86 -3.47 -15.94
N PHE A 204 -16.09 -2.24 -16.43
CA PHE A 204 -15.46 -1.01 -15.93
C PHE A 204 -16.45 0.00 -15.37
N SER A 205 -17.72 -0.37 -15.17
CA SER A 205 -18.74 0.52 -14.57
C SER A 205 -19.18 -0.03 -13.22
N ARG A 206 -18.52 0.45 -12.16
CA ARG A 206 -19.05 0.32 -10.80
C ARG A 206 -19.85 1.59 -10.52
N ALA A 207 -21.17 1.50 -10.62
CA ALA A 207 -22.01 2.66 -10.41
C ALA A 207 -22.01 3.00 -8.91
N LEU A 208 -21.63 4.23 -8.57
CA LEU A 208 -21.69 4.75 -7.20
C LEU A 208 -22.94 5.59 -7.04
N LEU A 209 -23.87 5.15 -6.18
CA LEU A 209 -25.16 5.83 -6.02
C LEU A 209 -25.99 5.46 -4.80
N VAL A 210 -26.62 6.49 -4.20
CA VAL A 210 -27.83 6.46 -3.31
C VAL A 210 -28.54 7.85 -3.39
N GLN A 211 -29.88 7.96 -3.31
CA GLN A 211 -30.71 8.31 -2.10
C GLN A 211 -32.23 8.13 -2.35
N PRO A 212 -33.13 7.91 -1.34
CA PRO A 212 -33.00 7.70 0.13
C PRO A 212 -33.79 6.44 0.67
N PRO A 213 -34.05 6.26 2.00
CA PRO A 213 -35.14 7.00 2.65
C PRO A 213 -34.69 7.82 3.87
N LEU A 214 -35.32 8.98 4.05
CA LEU A 214 -35.33 9.69 5.32
C LEU A 214 -36.28 8.95 6.29
N PRO A 215 -35.88 8.72 7.55
CA PRO A 215 -36.82 8.30 8.59
C PRO A 215 -37.70 9.49 9.02
N GLU A 216 -38.90 9.22 9.55
CA GLU A 216 -39.93 10.21 9.96
C GLU A 216 -39.39 11.40 10.80
N TRP A 217 -38.27 11.25 11.53
CA TRP A 217 -37.70 12.34 12.32
C TRP A 217 -37.04 13.47 11.51
N ALA A 218 -36.78 13.27 10.22
CA ALA A 218 -36.26 14.31 9.34
C ALA A 218 -37.32 15.35 8.90
N GLU A 219 -38.61 15.08 9.14
CA GLU A 219 -39.69 16.06 8.92
C GLU A 219 -39.57 17.29 9.85
N GLY A 220 -38.86 17.16 10.98
CA GLY A 220 -38.75 18.22 11.99
C GLY A 220 -37.68 19.29 11.75
N VAL A 221 -36.71 19.06 10.86
CA VAL A 221 -35.56 19.99 10.68
C VAL A 221 -35.65 20.80 9.37
N ILE A 222 -36.47 20.36 8.41
CA ILE A 222 -36.73 21.09 7.16
C ILE A 222 -37.96 22.01 7.30
N ALA A 223 -38.69 21.95 8.42
CA ALA A 223 -39.85 22.82 8.69
C ALA A 223 -39.52 24.27 9.09
N ASN A 224 -38.25 24.70 9.09
CA ASN A 224 -37.84 26.04 9.54
C ASN A 224 -37.25 26.97 8.48
N VAL A 225 -37.48 26.72 7.19
CA VAL A 225 -37.27 27.75 6.17
C VAL A 225 -38.43 27.73 5.17
N SER A 226 -39.51 28.45 5.50
CA SER A 226 -40.54 28.75 4.50
C SER A 226 -40.10 29.94 3.62
N PRO A 227 -40.37 29.91 2.31
CA PRO A 227 -40.20 31.04 1.42
C PRO A 227 -41.48 31.87 1.33
N SER A 228 -41.45 33.16 1.68
CA SER A 228 -42.48 34.10 1.17
C SER A 228 -42.05 35.59 1.19
N THR A 229 -42.10 36.17 0.00
CA THR A 229 -42.66 37.51 -0.36
C THR A 229 -41.92 38.81 0.00
N ALA A 230 -41.56 39.54 -1.07
CA ALA A 230 -41.12 40.94 -1.21
C ALA A 230 -42.21 41.98 -0.77
N PRO A 231 -42.14 43.32 -1.00
CA PRO A 231 -41.07 44.24 -1.48
C PRO A 231 -40.94 45.60 -0.72
N MET A 232 -39.91 46.40 -1.10
CA MET A 232 -39.77 47.88 -1.06
C MET A 232 -40.00 48.73 0.22
N SER A 233 -38.94 49.42 0.65
CA SER A 233 -38.77 50.89 0.71
C SER A 233 -37.50 51.18 1.54
N GLY A 234 -36.59 52.10 1.22
CA GLY A 234 -36.65 53.30 0.42
C GLY A 234 -36.01 54.44 1.22
N SER A 235 -34.68 54.58 1.16
CA SER A 235 -33.99 55.85 1.47
C SER A 235 -32.97 56.16 0.38
N LYS A 236 -33.50 56.83 -0.66
CA LYS A 236 -32.90 57.86 -1.53
C LYS A 236 -31.58 58.43 -1.00
N CYS A 237 -30.48 58.46 -1.74
CA CYS A 237 -30.04 59.41 -2.80
C CYS A 237 -28.55 59.67 -2.45
N ASN A 238 -27.54 59.81 -3.32
CA ASN A 238 -27.48 60.28 -4.69
C ASN A 238 -26.18 59.79 -5.37
N GLU A 239 -26.29 59.55 -6.67
CA GLU A 239 -25.39 59.97 -7.75
C GLU A 239 -23.97 59.38 -7.88
N SER A 240 -23.82 58.68 -9.01
CA SER A 240 -22.65 58.61 -9.86
C SER A 240 -21.75 59.86 -9.81
N LEU A 241 -20.47 59.66 -9.48
CA LEU A 241 -19.41 60.43 -10.13
C LEU A 241 -18.75 59.53 -11.17
N THR A 242 -19.38 59.44 -12.34
CA THR A 242 -18.68 59.17 -13.59
C THR A 242 -17.63 60.27 -13.76
N VAL A 243 -16.38 59.98 -13.43
CA VAL A 243 -15.27 60.80 -13.93
C VAL A 243 -15.12 60.41 -15.40
N PRO A 244 -15.31 61.34 -16.36
CA PRO A 244 -15.22 61.01 -17.76
C PRO A 244 -13.78 60.60 -18.08
N VAL A 245 -13.61 59.40 -18.65
CA VAL A 245 -12.36 58.95 -19.29
C VAL A 245 -11.92 59.93 -20.42
N GLY A 246 -12.79 60.85 -20.83
CA GLY A 246 -12.52 61.92 -21.79
C GLY A 246 -11.61 63.07 -21.31
N VAL A 247 -11.35 63.27 -20.02
CA VAL A 247 -10.48 64.40 -19.57
C VAL A 247 -8.99 64.01 -19.51
N LEU A 248 -8.66 62.71 -19.52
CA LEU A 248 -7.27 62.24 -19.52
C LEU A 248 -6.67 62.05 -20.92
N GLN A 249 -7.48 62.15 -21.98
CA GLN A 249 -7.01 62.11 -23.37
C GLN A 249 -6.53 63.49 -23.86
N ASP A 250 -7.03 64.59 -23.29
CA ASP A 250 -6.72 65.96 -23.77
C ASP A 250 -5.49 66.61 -23.11
N LEU A 251 -4.86 65.93 -22.15
CA LEU A 251 -3.57 66.32 -21.59
C LEU A 251 -2.61 65.16 -21.85
N GLY A 252 -1.59 65.35 -22.69
CA GLY A 252 -0.58 64.35 -23.10
C GLY A 252 0.29 63.73 -21.97
N ILE A 253 -0.29 63.54 -20.79
CA ILE A 253 0.26 63.01 -19.55
C ILE A 253 0.13 61.47 -19.52
N LEU A 254 -0.88 60.88 -20.18
CA LEU A 254 -1.10 59.42 -20.21
C LEU A 254 0.12 58.68 -20.80
N HIS A 255 0.73 59.25 -21.84
CA HIS A 255 1.93 58.68 -22.47
C HIS A 255 3.17 58.78 -21.56
N GLN A 256 3.32 59.85 -20.77
CA GLN A 256 4.42 59.96 -19.79
C GLN A 256 4.25 59.02 -18.60
N VAL A 257 3.01 58.75 -18.18
CA VAL A 257 2.70 57.86 -17.05
C VAL A 257 2.89 56.39 -17.47
N LEU A 258 2.36 55.99 -18.63
CA LEU A 258 2.53 54.64 -19.16
C LEU A 258 4.00 54.31 -19.47
N TRP A 259 4.76 55.27 -19.99
CA TRP A 259 6.18 55.06 -20.28
C TRP A 259 7.05 55.01 -19.01
N LYS A 260 6.72 55.79 -17.97
CA LYS A 260 7.32 55.65 -16.64
C LYS A 260 6.95 54.33 -15.96
N MET A 261 5.77 53.77 -16.24
CA MET A 261 5.35 52.44 -15.77
C MET A 261 6.11 51.31 -16.48
N GLU A 262 6.42 51.45 -17.78
CA GLU A 262 7.29 50.50 -18.51
C GLU A 262 8.77 50.59 -18.03
N LEU A 263 9.22 51.79 -17.65
CA LEU A 263 10.51 52.00 -17.01
C LEU A 263 10.56 51.46 -15.57
N ALA A 264 9.45 51.56 -14.83
CA ALA A 264 9.29 50.90 -13.55
C ALA A 264 9.33 49.38 -13.72
N ARG A 265 8.69 48.80 -14.74
CA ARG A 265 8.81 47.37 -15.08
C ARG A 265 10.25 46.92 -15.35
N SER A 266 11.04 47.75 -16.05
CA SER A 266 12.43 47.41 -16.39
C SER A 266 13.44 47.71 -15.27
N ASN A 267 13.23 48.75 -14.45
CA ASN A 267 14.03 49.00 -13.24
C ASN A 267 13.71 48.02 -12.10
N VAL A 268 12.47 47.53 -12.02
CA VAL A 268 12.08 46.45 -11.10
C VAL A 268 12.84 45.16 -11.44
N GLY A 269 13.22 44.92 -12.70
CA GLY A 269 14.00 43.75 -13.12
C GLY A 269 15.42 43.66 -12.53
N PHE A 270 16.09 44.79 -12.27
CA PHE A 270 17.43 44.80 -11.65
C PHE A 270 17.39 44.88 -10.12
N ALA A 271 16.35 45.49 -9.54
CA ALA A 271 16.08 45.34 -8.10
C ALA A 271 15.58 43.92 -7.76
N TYR A 272 14.96 43.21 -8.72
CA TYR A 272 14.50 41.82 -8.60
C TYR A 272 15.63 40.81 -8.40
N LEU A 273 16.85 41.10 -8.87
CA LEU A 273 17.99 40.20 -8.66
C LEU A 273 18.51 40.24 -7.21
N GLY A 274 18.10 41.24 -6.41
CA GLY A 274 18.32 41.29 -4.96
C GLY A 274 17.05 41.03 -4.12
N GLN A 275 15.87 40.97 -4.75
CA GLN A 275 14.59 40.67 -4.11
C GLN A 275 13.88 39.55 -4.89
N GLN A 276 14.16 38.30 -4.49
CA GLN A 276 13.25 37.21 -4.83
C GLN A 276 11.90 37.39 -4.12
N PRO A 277 10.79 36.95 -4.75
CA PRO A 277 9.44 37.17 -4.26
C PRO A 277 9.22 36.38 -2.97
N THR A 278 9.16 37.07 -1.85
CA THR A 278 8.63 36.51 -0.60
C THR A 278 7.12 36.69 -0.64
N GLY A 279 6.44 35.70 -1.24
CA GLY A 279 5.06 35.42 -0.87
C GLY A 279 4.98 35.14 0.63
N LYS A 280 3.80 35.34 1.23
CA LYS A 280 3.49 35.13 2.65
C LYS A 280 3.56 33.65 3.08
N ASN A 281 4.63 32.93 2.75
CA ASN A 281 4.91 31.59 3.23
C ASN A 281 6.08 31.67 4.22
N GLU A 282 5.86 31.12 5.42
CA GLU A 282 6.78 30.62 6.48
C GLU A 282 8.24 31.11 6.59
N ARG A 283 8.94 31.34 5.49
CA ARG A 283 10.28 31.95 5.46
C ARG A 283 10.30 33.40 5.93
N SER A 284 9.20 34.16 5.79
CA SER A 284 9.07 35.51 6.35
C SER A 284 9.06 35.52 7.87
N ARG A 285 8.39 34.53 8.51
CA ARG A 285 8.44 34.33 9.97
C ARG A 285 9.84 33.90 10.45
N ILE A 286 10.55 33.10 9.66
CA ILE A 286 11.95 32.70 9.96
C ILE A 286 12.94 33.86 9.76
N LEU A 287 12.64 34.82 8.87
CA LEU A 287 13.46 36.03 8.67
C LEU A 287 13.13 37.14 9.69
N GLU A 288 11.88 37.28 10.10
CA GLU A 288 11.46 38.16 11.20
C GLU A 288 11.95 37.65 12.56
N SER A 289 11.96 36.32 12.79
CA SER A 289 12.55 35.73 14.00
C SER A 289 14.07 35.89 14.08
N ASN A 290 14.73 36.20 12.96
CA ASN A 290 16.17 36.50 12.87
C ASN A 290 16.49 38.02 12.93
N GLY A 291 15.53 38.88 13.31
CA GLY A 291 15.77 40.29 13.59
C GLY A 291 15.97 41.20 12.36
N TYR A 292 15.48 40.80 11.19
CA TYR A 292 15.73 41.50 9.92
C TYR A 292 14.72 42.65 9.65
N GLN A 293 15.00 43.87 10.12
CA GLN A 293 14.14 45.06 9.92
C GLN A 293 14.38 45.82 8.60
N ARG A 294 13.35 46.52 8.07
CA ARG A 294 13.46 47.48 6.94
C ARG A 294 14.45 48.59 7.32
N SER A 295 15.68 48.54 6.81
CA SER A 295 16.70 49.55 7.10
C SER A 295 16.78 50.61 6.00
N CYS A 296 16.69 51.89 6.39
CA CYS A 296 16.90 53.06 5.51
C CYS A 296 18.19 52.94 4.66
N ALA A 297 19.26 52.34 5.20
CA ALA A 297 20.51 52.17 4.49
C ALA A 297 20.38 51.17 3.32
N ARG A 298 19.62 50.09 3.50
CA ARG A 298 19.44 49.05 2.48
C ARG A 298 18.60 49.57 1.32
N GLU A 299 17.46 50.19 1.61
CA GLU A 299 16.56 50.76 0.60
C GLU A 299 17.25 51.91 -0.15
N GLY A 300 18.05 52.72 0.55
CA GLY A 300 18.85 53.78 -0.06
C GLY A 300 19.93 53.26 -1.02
N VAL A 301 20.63 52.18 -0.65
CA VAL A 301 21.66 51.55 -1.52
C VAL A 301 21.01 50.91 -2.75
N ALA A 302 19.89 50.20 -2.58
CA ALA A 302 19.15 49.63 -3.70
C ALA A 302 18.65 50.72 -4.66
N GLY A 303 18.10 51.81 -4.12
CA GLY A 303 17.72 52.99 -4.89
C GLY A 303 18.90 53.61 -5.63
N PHE A 304 20.08 53.71 -5.01
CA PHE A 304 21.26 54.25 -5.65
C PHE A 304 21.73 53.42 -6.85
N CYS A 305 21.72 52.08 -6.73
CA CYS A 305 22.08 51.17 -7.82
C CYS A 305 21.11 51.25 -9.01
N SER A 306 19.82 51.56 -8.77
CA SER A 306 18.81 51.69 -9.83
C SER A 306 19.04 52.88 -10.78
N GLY A 307 19.84 53.87 -10.39
CA GLY A 307 20.06 55.08 -11.20
C GLY A 307 20.82 54.84 -12.50
N LEU A 308 21.65 53.79 -12.57
CA LEU A 308 22.41 53.42 -13.77
C LEU A 308 21.51 52.93 -14.91
N PRO A 309 20.69 51.87 -14.74
CA PRO A 309 19.77 51.43 -15.79
C PRO A 309 18.77 52.51 -16.17
N GLU A 310 18.25 53.29 -15.21
CA GLU A 310 17.36 54.41 -15.50
C GLU A 310 18.02 55.45 -16.41
N ALA A 311 19.26 55.82 -16.12
CA ALA A 311 20.00 56.80 -16.93
C ALA A 311 20.29 56.28 -18.33
N LEU A 312 20.66 55.00 -18.49
CA LEU A 312 20.92 54.41 -19.81
C LEU A 312 19.69 54.48 -20.72
N VAL A 313 18.50 54.22 -20.17
CA VAL A 313 17.26 54.28 -20.94
C VAL A 313 16.80 55.71 -21.18
N THR A 314 16.93 56.60 -20.19
CA THR A 314 16.33 57.94 -20.26
C THR A 314 17.22 59.00 -20.92
N THR A 315 18.54 58.84 -20.92
CA THR A 315 19.47 59.87 -21.44
C THR A 315 19.20 60.24 -22.90
N PRO A 316 18.97 59.30 -23.84
CA PRO A 316 18.64 59.64 -25.24
C PRO A 316 17.45 60.58 -25.40
N PHE A 317 16.37 60.32 -24.65
CA PHE A 317 15.17 61.14 -24.66
C PHE A 317 15.39 62.48 -23.94
N GLN A 318 16.21 62.48 -22.88
CA GLN A 318 16.52 63.69 -22.13
C GLN A 318 17.37 64.68 -22.94
N VAL A 319 18.32 64.20 -23.76
CA VAL A 319 19.12 65.07 -24.64
C VAL A 319 18.22 65.78 -25.65
N VAL A 320 17.32 65.05 -26.31
CA VAL A 320 16.35 65.64 -27.25
C VAL A 320 15.47 66.66 -26.53
N LYS A 321 14.92 66.29 -25.36
CA LYS A 321 14.09 67.20 -24.55
C LYS A 321 14.82 68.48 -24.16
N VAL A 322 16.06 68.38 -23.64
CA VAL A 322 16.82 69.56 -23.17
C VAL A 322 17.12 70.51 -24.31
N ARG A 323 17.47 69.99 -25.50
CA ARG A 323 17.73 70.81 -26.69
C ARG A 323 16.47 71.50 -27.21
N MET A 324 15.33 70.81 -27.19
CA MET A 324 14.04 71.39 -27.54
C MET A 324 13.55 72.43 -26.51
N GLN A 325 14.02 72.37 -25.27
CA GLN A 325 13.72 73.35 -24.21
C GLN A 325 14.67 74.56 -24.20
N SER A 326 15.84 74.46 -24.85
CA SER A 326 16.78 75.57 -24.95
C SER A 326 16.31 76.60 -25.98
N LYS A 327 16.16 77.86 -25.56
CA LYS A 327 15.72 78.96 -26.44
C LYS A 327 16.65 79.19 -27.64
N GLU A 328 17.92 78.86 -27.49
CA GLU A 328 18.96 79.06 -28.50
C GLU A 328 18.98 77.91 -29.52
N LEU A 329 18.67 76.69 -29.09
CA LEU A 329 18.74 75.49 -29.93
C LEU A 329 17.40 75.12 -30.56
N VAL A 330 16.27 75.48 -29.94
CA VAL A 330 14.94 75.12 -30.44
C VAL A 330 14.67 75.68 -31.86
N GLN A 331 15.27 76.82 -32.21
CA GLN A 331 15.14 77.41 -33.55
C GLN A 331 15.77 76.55 -34.66
N LEU A 332 16.61 75.56 -34.30
CA LEU A 332 17.29 74.66 -35.23
C LEU A 332 16.43 73.43 -35.59
N TYR A 333 15.35 73.18 -34.85
CA TYR A 333 14.56 71.96 -34.92
C TYR A 333 13.08 72.26 -35.13
N ARG A 334 12.42 71.52 -36.03
CA ARG A 334 10.97 71.70 -36.31
C ARG A 334 10.08 71.03 -35.27
N ASN A 335 10.51 69.89 -34.74
CA ASN A 335 9.83 69.08 -33.73
C ASN A 335 10.82 68.09 -33.10
N ASP A 336 10.38 67.34 -32.08
CA ASP A 336 11.23 66.39 -31.34
C ASP A 336 11.85 65.31 -32.25
N PHE A 337 11.13 64.87 -33.29
CA PHE A 337 11.60 63.87 -34.23
C PHE A 337 12.68 64.43 -35.18
N ASP A 338 12.49 65.65 -35.68
CA ASP A 338 13.49 66.38 -36.47
C ASP A 338 14.77 66.63 -35.65
N CYS A 339 14.62 66.92 -34.35
CA CYS A 339 15.76 67.01 -33.42
C CYS A 339 16.50 65.67 -33.30
N LEU A 340 15.78 64.57 -33.05
CA LEU A 340 16.37 63.23 -32.95
C LEU A 340 17.12 62.83 -34.23
N VAL A 341 16.50 63.01 -35.40
CA VAL A 341 17.10 62.66 -36.70
C VAL A 341 18.37 63.48 -36.96
N LYS A 342 18.33 64.80 -36.73
CA LYS A 342 19.50 65.67 -36.93
C LYS A 342 20.64 65.34 -35.98
N VAL A 343 20.36 65.05 -34.70
CA VAL A 343 21.39 64.62 -33.75
C VAL A 343 22.04 63.31 -34.22
N LEU A 344 21.25 62.33 -34.69
CA LEU A 344 21.77 61.07 -35.21
C LEU A 344 22.60 61.23 -36.48
N SER A 345 22.15 62.06 -37.42
CA SER A 345 22.81 62.22 -38.73
C SER A 345 24.01 63.16 -38.70
N GLU A 346 23.97 64.22 -37.89
CA GLU A 346 25.01 65.27 -37.87
C GLU A 346 26.01 65.12 -36.73
N GLU A 347 25.62 64.54 -35.59
CA GLU A 347 26.46 64.42 -34.38
C GLU A 347 26.80 62.96 -34.00
N GLY A 348 26.08 61.99 -34.59
CA GLY A 348 26.25 60.56 -34.38
C GLY A 348 25.49 60.01 -33.18
N ALA A 349 25.30 58.68 -33.16
CA ALA A 349 24.49 57.98 -32.15
C ALA A 349 24.94 58.22 -30.70
N MET A 350 26.25 58.43 -30.47
CA MET A 350 26.78 58.68 -29.13
C MET A 350 26.44 60.07 -28.57
N ALA A 351 26.02 61.01 -29.41
CA ALA A 351 25.56 62.33 -28.96
C ALA A 351 24.25 62.26 -28.16
N LEU A 352 23.45 61.21 -28.35
CA LEU A 352 22.27 60.94 -27.53
C LEU A 352 22.61 60.55 -26.08
N PHE A 353 23.86 60.19 -25.81
CA PHE A 353 24.36 59.88 -24.47
C PHE A 353 25.21 61.01 -23.87
N THR A 354 25.17 62.22 -24.44
CA THR A 354 25.81 63.39 -23.85
C THR A 354 25.26 63.64 -22.44
N GLY A 355 26.17 63.75 -21.46
CA GLY A 355 25.79 63.88 -20.05
C GLY A 355 25.28 62.59 -19.40
N LEU A 356 25.58 61.40 -19.94
CA LEU A 356 25.19 60.13 -19.32
C LEU A 356 25.74 59.99 -17.89
N SER A 357 27.02 60.29 -17.65
CA SER A 357 27.62 60.18 -16.31
C SER A 357 26.96 61.10 -15.29
N THR A 358 26.58 62.32 -15.70
CA THR A 358 25.87 63.27 -14.85
C THR A 358 24.44 62.82 -14.59
N THR A 359 23.80 62.18 -15.58
CA THR A 359 22.45 61.61 -15.47
C THR A 359 22.42 60.38 -14.56
N VAL A 360 23.43 59.51 -14.62
CA VAL A 360 23.59 58.36 -13.70
C VAL A 360 23.69 58.86 -12.27
N ILE A 361 24.61 59.79 -11.98
CA ILE A 361 24.81 60.32 -10.62
C ILE A 361 23.54 61.02 -10.12
N ARG A 362 22.91 61.85 -10.96
CA ARG A 362 21.63 62.52 -10.68
C ARG A 362 20.53 61.53 -10.30
N ASN A 363 20.30 60.50 -11.13
CA ASN A 363 19.25 59.52 -10.92
C ASN A 363 19.53 58.64 -9.69
N SER A 364 20.78 58.21 -9.50
CA SER A 364 21.21 57.43 -8.33
C SER A 364 21.00 58.19 -7.02
N VAL A 365 21.37 59.48 -6.98
CA VAL A 365 21.18 60.33 -5.80
C VAL A 365 19.69 60.54 -5.51
N TRP A 366 18.88 60.84 -6.53
CA TRP A 366 17.45 61.05 -6.33
C TRP A 366 16.75 59.77 -5.85
N ASN A 367 16.96 58.63 -6.52
CA ASN A 367 16.33 57.35 -6.14
C ASN A 367 16.79 56.88 -4.76
N GLY A 368 18.09 56.91 -4.47
CA GLY A 368 18.62 56.47 -3.18
C GLY A 368 18.06 57.28 -2.00
N ILE A 369 18.01 58.61 -2.14
CA ILE A 369 17.47 59.48 -1.09
C ILE A 369 15.95 59.34 -0.99
N TYR A 370 15.25 59.19 -2.12
CA TYR A 370 13.80 59.02 -2.15
C TYR A 370 13.36 57.74 -1.42
N PHE A 371 13.92 56.58 -1.77
CA PHE A 371 13.57 55.31 -1.13
C PHE A 371 14.05 55.22 0.33
N GLY A 372 15.23 55.77 0.64
CA GLY A 372 15.69 55.89 2.02
C GLY A 372 14.79 56.80 2.87
N ALA A 373 14.36 57.94 2.33
CA ALA A 373 13.46 58.86 3.02
C ALA A 373 12.07 58.24 3.22
N ILE A 374 11.53 57.50 2.24
CA ILE A 374 10.28 56.75 2.42
C ILE A 374 10.42 55.76 3.58
N ALA A 375 11.48 54.95 3.62
CA ALA A 375 11.69 53.98 4.69
C ALA A 375 11.69 54.68 6.07
N LYS A 376 12.40 55.80 6.18
CA LYS A 376 12.50 56.54 7.45
C LYS A 376 11.20 57.27 7.86
N LEU A 377 10.49 57.87 6.90
CA LEU A 377 9.24 58.58 7.14
C LEU A 377 8.08 57.61 7.44
N SER A 378 8.08 56.43 6.81
CA SER A 378 7.15 55.35 7.14
C SER A 378 7.41 54.79 8.54
N ASP A 379 8.67 54.62 8.94
CA ASP A 379 9.02 54.23 10.31
C ASP A 379 8.54 55.25 11.34
N TRP A 380 8.67 56.54 11.05
CA TRP A 380 8.24 57.62 11.94
C TRP A 380 6.72 57.78 12.03
N SER A 381 6.00 57.51 10.94
CA SER A 381 4.55 57.66 10.88
C SER A 381 3.79 56.43 11.38
N GLY A 382 4.47 55.31 11.59
CA GLY A 382 3.87 54.07 12.10
C GLY A 382 2.93 53.40 11.10
N PRO A 383 2.37 52.22 11.43
CA PRO A 383 1.41 51.53 10.57
C PRO A 383 0.17 52.41 10.37
N GLY A 384 -0.12 52.74 9.11
CA GLY A 384 -1.23 53.63 8.75
C GLY A 384 -2.61 53.00 8.97
N PRO A 385 -3.63 53.80 9.31
CA PRO A 385 -5.01 53.33 9.50
C PRO A 385 -5.65 52.87 8.18
N ASP A 386 -6.59 51.93 8.25
CA ASP A 386 -7.30 51.44 7.07
C ASP A 386 -8.15 52.52 6.37
N GLY A 387 -8.28 52.40 5.04
CA GLY A 387 -9.10 53.29 4.22
C GLY A 387 -8.40 54.60 3.82
N LEU A 388 -9.19 55.66 3.63
CA LEU A 388 -8.72 56.93 3.05
C LEU A 388 -7.60 57.60 3.87
N ALA A 389 -7.59 57.40 5.18
CA ALA A 389 -6.59 57.99 6.08
C ALA A 389 -5.18 57.40 5.85
N GLY A 390 -5.06 56.08 5.62
CA GLY A 390 -3.78 55.45 5.26
C GLY A 390 -3.28 55.87 3.87
N GLU A 391 -4.20 56.07 2.91
CA GLU A 391 -3.83 56.59 1.58
C GLU A 391 -3.31 58.03 1.65
N ILE A 392 -3.94 58.89 2.47
CA ILE A 392 -3.46 60.25 2.72
C ILE A 392 -2.08 60.23 3.39
N GLN A 393 -1.86 59.34 4.36
CA GLN A 393 -0.55 59.19 5.01
C GLN A 393 0.54 58.79 4.00
N ASN A 394 0.26 57.81 3.14
CA ASN A 394 1.19 57.40 2.08
C ASN A 394 1.47 58.52 1.07
N LEU A 395 0.44 59.29 0.72
CA LEU A 395 0.56 60.44 -0.18
C LEU A 395 1.46 61.53 0.42
N VAL A 396 1.29 61.84 1.71
CA VAL A 396 2.12 62.81 2.44
C VAL A 396 3.56 62.30 2.56
N THR A 397 3.76 61.02 2.87
CA THR A 397 5.10 60.41 2.95
C THR A 397 5.83 60.48 1.61
N GLY A 398 5.17 60.12 0.50
CA GLY A 398 5.75 60.22 -0.84
C GLY A 398 6.03 61.66 -1.27
N LEU A 399 5.18 62.62 -0.88
CA LEU A 399 5.38 64.04 -1.13
C LEU A 399 6.62 64.56 -0.40
N CYS A 400 6.72 64.30 0.91
CA CYS A 400 7.86 64.72 1.73
C CYS A 400 9.17 64.09 1.25
N ALA A 401 9.17 62.77 0.99
CA ALA A 401 10.35 62.09 0.46
C ALA A 401 10.77 62.64 -0.90
N GLY A 402 9.81 62.93 -1.80
CA GLY A 402 10.08 63.50 -3.12
C GLY A 402 10.70 64.91 -3.04
N ILE A 403 10.23 65.74 -2.11
CA ILE A 403 10.81 67.09 -1.87
C ILE A 403 12.23 66.97 -1.31
N VAL A 404 12.45 66.10 -0.32
CA VAL A 404 13.78 65.87 0.28
C VAL A 404 14.76 65.37 -0.78
N ALA A 405 14.40 64.37 -1.57
CA ALA A 405 15.23 63.86 -2.66
C ALA A 405 15.54 64.96 -3.70
N THR A 406 14.59 65.86 -3.96
CA THR A 406 14.77 66.95 -4.92
C THR A 406 15.78 68.00 -4.44
N LEU A 407 15.94 68.19 -3.13
CA LEU A 407 16.96 69.07 -2.56
C LEU A 407 18.38 68.65 -3.00
N PHE A 408 18.66 67.35 -2.98
CA PHE A 408 19.97 66.83 -3.36
C PHE A 408 20.13 66.65 -4.88
N ASP A 409 19.03 66.42 -5.59
CA ASP A 409 18.99 66.25 -7.04
C ASP A 409 19.12 67.57 -7.82
N ALA A 410 18.62 68.68 -7.28
CA ALA A 410 18.50 69.94 -7.99
C ALA A 410 19.85 70.47 -8.55
N PRO A 411 20.96 70.51 -7.78
CA PRO A 411 22.26 70.93 -8.30
C PRO A 411 22.75 70.07 -9.47
N LEU A 412 22.58 68.75 -9.36
CA LEU A 412 23.05 67.78 -10.36
C LEU A 412 22.27 67.90 -11.66
N ASP A 413 20.97 68.17 -11.58
CA ASP A 413 20.11 68.33 -12.77
C ASP A 413 20.36 69.66 -13.50
N VAL A 414 20.70 70.74 -12.79
CA VAL A 414 21.11 72.02 -13.42
C VAL A 414 22.43 71.82 -14.18
N VAL A 415 23.42 71.17 -13.55
CA VAL A 415 24.70 70.83 -14.20
C VAL A 415 24.48 69.92 -15.42
N LYS A 416 23.67 68.88 -15.25
CA LYS A 416 23.31 67.95 -16.34
C LYS A 416 22.64 68.67 -17.51
N SER A 417 21.67 69.53 -17.25
CA SER A 417 20.97 70.28 -18.31
C SER A 417 21.93 71.19 -19.08
N ARG A 418 22.88 71.83 -18.39
CA ARG A 418 23.91 72.67 -19.02
C ARG A 418 24.91 71.89 -19.87
N ILE A 419 25.22 70.66 -19.47
CA ILE A 419 26.07 69.74 -20.25
C ILE A 419 25.32 69.22 -21.48
N GLN A 420 24.04 68.87 -21.34
CA GLN A 420 23.19 68.38 -22.44
C GLN A 420 22.82 69.47 -23.47
N GLU A 421 22.86 70.74 -23.06
CA GLU A 421 22.71 71.91 -23.92
C GLU A 421 23.97 72.19 -24.78
N SER A 422 25.13 71.63 -24.46
CA SER A 422 26.38 71.92 -25.19
C SER A 422 26.47 71.23 -26.56
N ARG A 423 26.94 71.95 -27.58
CA ARG A 423 27.27 71.42 -28.91
C ARG A 423 28.56 70.57 -28.89
N PRO A 424 28.79 69.66 -29.86
CA PRO A 424 29.92 68.71 -29.85
C PRO A 424 31.32 69.31 -29.70
N THR A 425 31.51 70.58 -30.06
CA THR A 425 32.81 71.27 -30.05
C THR A 425 33.31 71.70 -28.67
N ALA A 426 32.49 71.62 -27.62
CA ALA A 426 32.88 71.91 -26.24
C ALA A 426 32.46 70.78 -25.28
N ARG A 427 33.34 69.80 -25.04
CA ARG A 427 33.10 68.74 -24.05
C ARG A 427 33.13 69.31 -22.63
N ARG A 428 31.96 69.59 -22.08
CA ARG A 428 31.78 69.98 -20.68
C ARG A 428 31.74 68.74 -19.77
N THR A 429 32.48 68.76 -18.67
CA THR A 429 32.48 67.68 -17.66
C THR A 429 31.78 68.13 -16.39
N LEU A 430 31.26 67.18 -15.60
CA LEU A 430 30.54 67.46 -14.35
C LEU A 430 31.30 68.40 -13.41
N PRO A 431 32.60 68.16 -13.08
CA PRO A 431 33.31 69.03 -12.15
C PRO A 431 33.57 70.42 -12.72
N ALA A 432 33.89 70.52 -14.02
CA ALA A 432 34.16 71.79 -14.67
C ALA A 432 32.91 72.68 -14.71
N THR A 433 31.76 72.12 -15.09
CA THR A 433 30.49 72.85 -15.14
C THR A 433 29.95 73.21 -13.75
N LEU A 434 30.16 72.35 -12.74
CA LEU A 434 29.80 72.68 -11.36
C LEU A 434 30.62 73.87 -10.84
N ILE A 435 31.93 73.91 -11.12
CA ILE A 435 32.83 75.01 -10.72
C ILE A 435 32.48 76.29 -11.48
N GLU A 436 32.24 76.21 -12.78
CA GLU A 436 31.81 77.34 -13.64
C GLU A 436 30.55 78.00 -13.08
N LEU A 437 29.47 77.23 -12.89
CA LEU A 437 28.20 77.73 -12.37
C LEU A 437 28.33 78.31 -10.95
N SER A 438 29.15 77.69 -10.11
CA SER A 438 29.41 78.16 -8.74
C SER A 438 30.20 79.48 -8.72
N ARG A 439 31.06 79.72 -9.71
CA ARG A 439 31.83 80.97 -9.86
C ARG A 439 31.02 82.10 -10.51
N GLU A 440 30.13 81.78 -11.46
CA GLU A 440 29.31 82.77 -12.18
C GLU A 440 28.15 83.32 -11.35
N GLY A 441 27.51 82.49 -10.51
CA GLY A 441 26.28 82.88 -9.80
C GLY A 441 26.15 82.37 -8.36
N GLY A 442 27.22 81.80 -7.80
CA GLY A 442 27.22 81.24 -6.44
C GLY A 442 26.33 80.00 -6.27
N ILE A 443 26.21 79.51 -5.03
CA ILE A 443 25.38 78.35 -4.67
C ILE A 443 23.90 78.50 -5.13
N PRO A 444 23.27 79.70 -5.09
CA PRO A 444 21.88 79.86 -5.57
C PRO A 444 21.68 79.53 -7.05
N ALA A 445 22.72 79.69 -7.90
CA ALA A 445 22.62 79.36 -9.32
C ALA A 445 22.38 77.86 -9.57
N LEU A 446 22.87 76.98 -8.69
CA LEU A 446 22.67 75.53 -8.76
C LEU A 446 21.24 75.09 -8.42
N TYR A 447 20.43 75.96 -7.81
CA TYR A 447 19.04 75.70 -7.43
C TYR A 447 18.04 76.50 -8.28
N LYS A 448 18.48 77.06 -9.42
CA LYS A 448 17.60 77.81 -10.30
C LYS A 448 16.49 76.90 -10.84
N GLY A 449 15.24 77.25 -10.55
CA GLY A 449 14.07 76.43 -10.89
C GLY A 449 13.70 75.37 -9.84
N PHE A 450 14.29 75.41 -8.64
CA PHE A 450 14.02 74.45 -7.56
C PHE A 450 12.55 74.35 -7.17
N VAL A 451 11.87 75.48 -6.93
CA VAL A 451 10.46 75.48 -6.46
C VAL A 451 9.52 74.71 -7.41
N PRO A 452 9.40 75.04 -8.70
CA PRO A 452 8.53 74.29 -9.62
C PRO A 452 8.97 72.82 -9.77
N LYS A 453 10.26 72.53 -9.61
CA LYS A 453 10.79 71.17 -9.65
C LYS A 453 10.43 70.35 -8.41
N ALA A 454 10.59 70.91 -7.22
CA ALA A 454 10.25 70.27 -5.95
C ALA A 454 8.76 69.91 -5.90
N TRP A 455 7.89 70.78 -6.40
CA TRP A 455 6.46 70.48 -6.56
C TRP A 455 6.20 69.35 -7.56
N ARG A 456 6.79 69.41 -8.75
CA ARG A 456 6.62 68.36 -9.77
C ARG A 456 7.10 66.99 -9.29
N MET A 457 8.27 66.95 -8.66
CA MET A 457 8.90 65.71 -8.20
C MET A 457 8.27 65.20 -6.90
N GLY A 458 7.84 66.09 -6.02
CA GLY A 458 7.09 65.76 -4.80
C GLY A 458 5.72 65.17 -5.12
N ILE A 459 4.91 65.85 -5.95
CA ILE A 459 3.60 65.35 -6.39
C ILE A 459 3.78 64.05 -7.19
N GLY A 460 4.78 64.00 -8.08
CA GLY A 460 5.11 62.79 -8.84
C GLY A 460 5.51 61.62 -7.95
N GLY A 461 6.25 61.88 -6.86
CA GLY A 461 6.58 60.88 -5.84
C GLY A 461 5.35 60.41 -5.07
N ALA A 462 4.51 61.33 -4.62
CA ALA A 462 3.27 61.03 -3.91
C ALA A 462 2.32 60.14 -4.74
N VAL A 463 2.07 60.52 -6.01
CA VAL A 463 1.25 59.72 -6.92
C VAL A 463 1.91 58.38 -7.25
N GLY A 464 3.23 58.37 -7.47
CA GLY A 464 3.99 57.16 -7.76
C GLY A 464 3.95 56.16 -6.60
N PHE A 465 4.09 56.62 -5.36
CA PHE A 465 4.06 55.78 -4.17
C PHE A 465 2.66 55.21 -3.90
N VAL A 466 1.62 56.03 -3.98
CA VAL A 466 0.22 55.55 -3.83
C VAL A 466 -0.14 54.58 -4.95
N THR A 467 0.28 54.85 -6.19
CA THR A 467 0.03 53.93 -7.31
C THR A 467 0.79 52.62 -7.13
N PHE A 468 2.05 52.67 -6.69
CA PHE A 468 2.84 51.48 -6.37
C PHE A 468 2.18 50.65 -5.28
N GLU A 469 1.79 51.27 -4.16
CA GLU A 469 1.10 50.61 -3.06
C GLU A 469 -0.25 50.04 -3.48
N PHE A 470 -1.03 50.77 -4.28
CA PHE A 470 -2.30 50.31 -4.83
C PHE A 470 -2.12 49.08 -5.74
N VAL A 471 -1.18 49.15 -6.68
CA VAL A 471 -0.89 48.05 -7.61
C VAL A 471 -0.28 46.86 -6.87
N HIS A 472 0.64 47.10 -5.92
CA HIS A 472 1.25 46.07 -5.10
C HIS A 472 0.22 45.36 -4.24
N ARG A 473 -0.68 46.09 -3.55
CA ARG A 473 -1.79 45.48 -2.78
C ARG A 473 -2.75 44.70 -3.68
N ARG A 474 -3.02 45.15 -4.90
CA ARG A 474 -3.87 44.40 -5.86
C ARG A 474 -3.18 43.18 -6.44
N LEU A 475 -1.88 43.24 -6.71
CA LEU A 475 -1.07 42.11 -7.14
C LEU A 475 -0.88 41.11 -6.01
N GLU A 476 -0.58 41.56 -4.79
CA GLU A 476 -0.60 40.72 -3.59
C GLU A 476 -1.96 40.07 -3.43
N LYS A 477 -3.08 40.80 -3.53
CA LYS A 477 -4.41 40.20 -3.38
C LYS A 477 -4.76 39.22 -4.51
N ALA A 478 -4.22 39.42 -5.71
CA ALA A 478 -4.35 38.50 -6.84
C ALA A 478 -3.41 37.27 -6.72
N MET A 479 -2.25 37.41 -6.08
CA MET A 479 -1.27 36.34 -5.85
C MET A 479 -1.51 35.58 -4.53
N SER A 480 -2.07 36.24 -3.52
CA SER A 480 -2.52 35.68 -2.24
C SER A 480 -3.93 35.13 -2.30
N GLY A 481 -4.55 35.19 -3.48
CA GLY A 481 -5.68 34.35 -3.85
C GLY A 481 -5.26 32.93 -4.25
N ALA A 482 -4.01 32.53 -3.98
CA ALA A 482 -3.71 31.11 -3.85
C ALA A 482 -4.59 30.58 -2.70
N PRO A 483 -5.43 29.55 -2.95
CA PRO A 483 -6.20 28.95 -1.87
C PRO A 483 -5.24 28.55 -0.75
N ASP A 484 -5.64 28.77 0.51
CA ASP A 484 -5.05 28.04 1.62
C ASP A 484 -5.32 26.57 1.31
N LEU A 485 -4.32 25.89 0.74
CA LEU A 485 -4.41 24.49 0.33
C LEU A 485 -4.56 23.56 1.54
N GLY A 486 -4.65 24.12 2.75
CA GLY A 486 -4.59 23.41 4.01
C GLY A 486 -3.15 22.99 4.31
N ALA A 487 -2.82 22.88 5.59
CA ALA A 487 -1.65 22.12 5.97
C ALA A 487 -1.87 20.66 5.54
N VAL A 488 -0.89 20.07 4.86
CA VAL A 488 -0.93 18.62 4.56
C VAL A 488 -1.02 17.89 5.90
N PRO A 489 -2.05 17.06 6.14
CA PRO A 489 -2.19 16.39 7.42
C PRO A 489 -0.97 15.54 7.75
N ASP A 490 -0.50 15.58 9.00
CA ASP A 490 0.65 14.79 9.45
C ASP A 490 0.49 13.28 9.20
N SER A 491 -0.75 12.78 9.08
CA SER A 491 -1.03 11.38 8.77
C SER A 491 -0.67 10.95 7.35
N ILE A 492 -0.48 11.90 6.42
CA ILE A 492 -0.11 11.63 5.02
C ILE A 492 1.24 12.27 4.65
N THR A 493 1.96 12.85 5.61
CA THR A 493 3.34 13.30 5.44
C THR A 493 4.31 12.25 5.96
N THR A 494 5.48 12.19 5.34
CA THR A 494 6.60 11.39 5.82
C THR A 494 7.52 12.31 6.60
N LYS A 495 7.76 11.99 7.87
CA LYS A 495 8.74 12.70 8.70
C LYS A 495 10.14 12.51 8.13
N ASP A 496 11.01 13.49 8.35
CA ASP A 496 12.40 13.40 7.90
C ASP A 496 13.14 12.21 8.53
N GLU A 497 12.71 11.74 9.72
CA GLU A 497 13.40 10.65 10.43
C GLU A 497 12.41 9.73 11.18
N TYR A 498 12.63 8.42 11.10
CA TYR A 498 11.95 7.40 11.88
C TYR A 498 12.95 6.44 12.54
N GLU A 499 12.74 6.12 13.82
CA GLU A 499 13.45 5.01 14.48
C GLU A 499 12.63 3.73 14.34
N THR A 500 13.26 2.67 13.80
CA THR A 500 12.60 1.40 13.51
C THR A 500 13.47 0.21 13.93
N CYS A 501 12.96 -1.01 13.81
CA CYS A 501 13.77 -2.22 13.99
C CYS A 501 14.89 -2.39 12.95
N LEU A 502 14.82 -1.66 11.83
CA LEU A 502 15.89 -1.60 10.81
C LEU A 502 16.94 -0.53 11.14
N GLY A 503 16.82 0.12 12.31
CA GLY A 503 17.52 1.34 12.66
C GLY A 503 16.81 2.58 12.15
N LYS A 504 17.54 3.69 12.16
CA LYS A 504 17.08 4.99 11.67
C LYS A 504 16.84 4.95 10.15
N LEU A 505 15.67 5.43 9.73
CA LEU A 505 15.28 5.68 8.33
C LEU A 505 15.16 7.20 8.13
N SER A 506 15.78 7.72 7.07
CA SER A 506 15.89 9.16 6.80
C SER A 506 15.24 9.52 5.47
N PHE A 507 14.52 10.63 5.46
CA PHE A 507 13.80 11.16 4.32
C PHE A 507 14.08 12.66 4.15
N ARG A 508 14.00 13.13 2.91
CA ARG A 508 14.02 14.56 2.58
C ARG A 508 12.81 14.86 1.72
N ASP A 509 11.83 15.55 2.28
CA ASP A 509 10.55 15.85 1.62
C ASP A 509 9.87 14.56 1.08
N GLY A 510 9.88 13.51 1.93
CA GLY A 510 9.34 12.19 1.61
C GLY A 510 10.21 11.28 0.75
N LEU A 511 11.36 11.74 0.23
CA LEU A 511 12.30 10.91 -0.52
C LEU A 511 13.34 10.24 0.39
N PRO A 512 13.54 8.91 0.34
CA PRO A 512 14.54 8.23 1.16
C PRO A 512 15.97 8.52 0.67
N ASP A 513 16.95 8.46 1.58
CA ASP A 513 18.37 8.41 1.22
C ASP A 513 18.84 7.00 0.85
N ASP A 514 20.07 6.88 0.31
CA ASP A 514 20.61 5.61 -0.19
C ASP A 514 20.69 4.51 0.89
N ASP A 515 21.02 4.88 2.13
CA ASP A 515 21.09 3.96 3.27
C ASP A 515 19.69 3.43 3.65
N THR A 516 18.68 4.31 3.68
CA THR A 516 17.28 3.94 3.88
C THR A 516 16.78 3.02 2.76
N VAL A 517 17.11 3.35 1.51
CA VAL A 517 16.76 2.50 0.35
C VAL A 517 17.34 1.10 0.51
N GLN A 518 18.63 0.98 0.86
CA GLN A 518 19.29 -0.31 1.04
C GLN A 518 18.65 -1.12 2.19
N LYS A 519 18.45 -0.50 3.36
CA LYS A 519 17.83 -1.15 4.53
C LYS A 519 16.43 -1.68 4.22
N VAL A 520 15.60 -0.87 3.55
CA VAL A 520 14.23 -1.23 3.24
C VAL A 520 14.17 -2.34 2.19
N TYR A 521 15.03 -2.32 1.16
CA TYR A 521 15.09 -3.40 0.18
C TYR A 521 15.67 -4.69 0.74
N ASP A 522 16.69 -4.63 1.60
CA ASP A 522 17.21 -5.82 2.29
C ASP A 522 16.14 -6.44 3.19
N ASN A 523 15.38 -5.61 3.91
CA ASN A 523 14.25 -6.09 4.70
C ASN A 523 13.13 -6.67 3.84
N LEU A 524 12.82 -6.06 2.69
CA LEU A 524 11.81 -6.55 1.76
C LEU A 524 12.21 -7.94 1.21
N ASP A 525 13.44 -8.08 0.73
CA ASP A 525 13.98 -9.35 0.21
C ASP A 525 14.02 -10.42 1.31
N ARG A 526 14.49 -10.08 2.51
CA ARG A 526 14.46 -10.97 3.68
C ARG A 526 13.04 -11.40 4.02
N SER A 527 12.10 -10.46 4.10
CA SER A 527 10.69 -10.75 4.41
C SER A 527 10.05 -11.67 3.37
N ARG A 528 10.37 -11.47 2.08
CA ARG A 528 9.93 -12.36 1.00
C ARG A 528 10.56 -13.74 1.10
N GLY A 529 11.84 -13.81 1.48
CA GLY A 529 12.53 -15.06 1.80
C GLY A 529 11.86 -15.82 2.94
N VAL A 530 11.46 -15.13 4.02
CA VAL A 530 10.73 -15.73 5.15
C VAL A 530 9.36 -16.23 4.71
N SER A 531 8.60 -15.41 3.97
CA SER A 531 7.30 -15.84 3.43
C SER A 531 7.45 -17.04 2.49
N ALA A 532 8.47 -17.05 1.64
CA ALA A 532 8.77 -18.16 0.74
C ALA A 532 9.10 -19.43 1.53
N PHE A 533 9.87 -19.31 2.61
CA PHE A 533 10.16 -20.44 3.50
C PHE A 533 8.87 -21.06 4.05
N LEU A 534 8.01 -20.25 4.67
CA LEU A 534 6.79 -20.71 5.31
C LEU A 534 5.79 -21.30 4.30
N ASP A 535 5.57 -20.62 3.18
CA ASP A 535 4.61 -21.04 2.15
C ASP A 535 5.05 -22.32 1.42
N MET A 536 6.36 -22.54 1.29
CA MET A 536 6.93 -23.65 0.52
C MET A 536 7.37 -24.85 1.37
N VAL A 537 7.17 -24.85 2.70
CA VAL A 537 7.45 -26.02 3.55
C VAL A 537 6.89 -27.33 2.97
N PRO A 538 5.64 -27.39 2.47
CA PRO A 538 5.12 -28.64 1.90
C PRO A 538 5.90 -29.07 0.65
N LEU A 539 6.28 -28.12 -0.20
CA LEU A 539 7.01 -28.39 -1.44
C LEU A 539 8.43 -28.88 -1.15
N ALA A 540 9.15 -28.17 -0.27
CA ALA A 540 10.49 -28.57 0.14
C ALA A 540 10.48 -29.93 0.88
N SER A 541 9.47 -30.17 1.72
CA SER A 541 9.33 -31.44 2.41
C SER A 541 9.11 -32.63 1.46
N LEU A 542 8.32 -32.48 0.38
CA LEU A 542 8.17 -33.56 -0.59
C LEU A 542 9.41 -33.72 -1.48
N GLU A 543 10.13 -32.64 -1.78
CA GLU A 543 11.42 -32.72 -2.49
C GLU A 543 12.48 -33.45 -1.66
N ALA A 544 12.59 -33.16 -0.36
CA ALA A 544 13.49 -33.88 0.53
C ALA A 544 13.13 -35.36 0.62
N MET A 545 11.84 -35.68 0.66
CA MET A 545 11.36 -37.06 0.57
C MET A 545 11.74 -37.72 -0.77
N ARG A 546 11.54 -37.02 -1.89
CA ARG A 546 11.95 -37.50 -3.21
C ARG A 546 13.44 -37.81 -3.26
N ARG A 547 14.30 -36.91 -2.74
CA ARG A 547 15.75 -37.10 -2.66
C ARG A 547 16.11 -38.32 -1.80
N GLY A 548 15.56 -38.42 -0.59
CA GLY A 548 15.81 -39.55 0.30
C GLY A 548 15.41 -40.90 -0.30
N LEU A 549 14.27 -40.96 -0.99
CA LEU A 549 13.84 -42.15 -1.72
C LEU A 549 14.79 -42.47 -2.89
N VAL A 550 15.16 -41.48 -3.71
CA VAL A 550 16.07 -41.69 -4.84
C VAL A 550 17.46 -42.15 -4.38
N GLU A 551 18.02 -41.53 -3.34
CA GLU A 551 19.30 -41.91 -2.73
C GLU A 551 19.31 -43.36 -2.21
N ASN A 552 18.14 -43.87 -1.82
CA ASN A 552 17.96 -45.26 -1.38
C ASN A 552 17.56 -46.20 -2.52
N GLY A 553 17.58 -45.76 -3.78
CA GLY A 553 17.39 -46.59 -4.97
C GLY A 553 16.03 -46.48 -5.67
N MET A 554 15.19 -45.50 -5.31
CA MET A 554 13.89 -45.25 -5.94
C MET A 554 14.01 -44.44 -7.25
N ASP A 555 14.60 -45.02 -8.29
CA ASP A 555 14.87 -44.35 -9.57
C ASP A 555 13.94 -44.75 -10.72
N ALA A 556 12.99 -45.67 -10.52
CA ALA A 556 12.06 -46.16 -11.55
C ALA A 556 10.67 -46.48 -10.98
N ALA A 557 9.62 -46.39 -11.82
CA ALA A 557 8.23 -46.60 -11.38
C ALA A 557 7.97 -48.01 -10.81
N ASN A 558 8.64 -49.04 -11.32
CA ASN A 558 8.49 -50.43 -10.87
C ASN A 558 9.33 -50.78 -9.63
N LYS A 559 9.87 -49.78 -8.94
CA LYS A 559 10.55 -49.95 -7.65
C LYS A 559 9.64 -49.49 -6.52
N VAL A 560 9.61 -50.25 -5.43
CA VAL A 560 8.84 -49.91 -4.22
C VAL A 560 9.70 -50.18 -2.99
N MET A 561 9.70 -49.25 -2.04
CA MET A 561 10.36 -49.42 -0.75
C MET A 561 9.38 -49.94 0.28
N ILE A 562 9.82 -50.93 1.06
CA ILE A 562 9.01 -51.55 2.11
C ILE A 562 9.79 -51.56 3.42
N PHE A 563 9.13 -51.15 4.51
CA PHE A 563 9.63 -51.34 5.87
C PHE A 563 9.13 -52.68 6.43
N GLU A 564 9.68 -53.77 5.91
CA GLU A 564 9.25 -55.14 6.20
C GLU A 564 9.21 -55.49 7.70
N THR A 565 10.13 -54.95 8.50
CA THR A 565 10.16 -55.12 9.96
C THR A 565 9.77 -53.85 10.70
N LEU A 566 8.88 -53.05 10.09
CA LEU A 566 8.44 -51.73 10.54
C LEU A 566 9.51 -50.66 10.45
N MET A 567 9.07 -49.41 10.40
CA MET A 567 9.95 -48.25 10.50
C MET A 567 10.36 -48.08 11.95
N ASP A 568 11.66 -47.84 12.18
CA ASP A 568 12.21 -47.59 13.50
C ASP A 568 12.77 -46.16 13.61
N CYS A 569 13.21 -45.78 14.81
CA CYS A 569 13.75 -44.45 15.10
C CYS A 569 15.11 -44.14 14.42
N SER A 570 15.66 -45.04 13.60
CA SER A 570 16.84 -44.76 12.78
C SER A 570 16.47 -43.96 11.53
N SER A 571 15.23 -44.10 11.05
CA SER A 571 14.74 -43.38 9.87
C SER A 571 14.39 -41.93 10.21
N LEU A 572 14.83 -40.99 9.38
CA LEU A 572 14.52 -39.57 9.51
C LEU A 572 13.30 -39.26 8.65
N PHE A 573 12.14 -39.68 9.16
CA PHE A 573 10.84 -39.58 8.53
C PHE A 573 9.86 -38.79 9.42
N LEU A 574 9.28 -37.73 8.89
CA LEU A 574 8.35 -36.86 9.62
C LEU A 574 7.15 -37.65 10.17
N THR A 575 7.08 -37.76 11.49
CA THR A 575 6.04 -38.46 12.26
C THR A 575 5.64 -39.86 11.76
N GLY A 576 6.61 -40.63 11.25
CA GLY A 576 6.42 -42.04 10.92
C GLY A 576 5.88 -42.83 12.12
N ASN A 577 5.09 -43.88 11.87
CA ASN A 577 4.58 -44.75 12.93
C ASN A 577 5.36 -46.07 13.03
N THR A 578 5.09 -46.82 14.09
CA THR A 578 5.65 -48.16 14.35
C THR A 578 4.57 -49.24 14.29
N ASP A 579 3.38 -48.88 13.83
CA ASP A 579 2.18 -49.71 13.97
C ASP A 579 1.74 -50.33 12.64
N THR A 580 2.34 -49.91 11.52
CA THR A 580 1.97 -50.36 10.18
C THR A 580 3.19 -50.56 9.30
N VAL A 581 3.13 -51.56 8.42
CA VAL A 581 4.15 -51.81 7.40
C VAL A 581 3.96 -50.82 6.26
N TYR A 582 4.88 -49.87 6.13
CA TYR A 582 4.87 -48.91 5.04
C TYR A 582 5.34 -49.56 3.73
N ALA A 583 4.61 -49.29 2.65
CA ALA A 583 5.08 -49.40 1.27
C ALA A 583 5.04 -48.01 0.63
N THR A 584 6.13 -47.58 0.03
CA THR A 584 6.26 -46.22 -0.51
C THR A 584 6.98 -46.24 -1.85
N GLY A 585 6.62 -45.33 -2.74
CA GLY A 585 7.34 -45.13 -3.98
C GLY A 585 7.03 -43.80 -4.65
N LEU A 586 7.76 -43.54 -5.73
CA LEU A 586 7.75 -42.26 -6.42
C LEU A 586 7.25 -42.45 -7.85
N LEU A 587 6.23 -41.67 -8.24
CA LEU A 587 5.76 -41.61 -9.61
C LEU A 587 6.38 -40.38 -10.27
N ASN A 588 6.97 -40.57 -11.45
CA ASN A 588 7.46 -39.49 -12.28
C ASN A 588 6.66 -39.45 -13.57
N LEU A 589 5.57 -38.68 -13.57
CA LEU A 589 4.62 -38.66 -14.68
C LEU A 589 5.17 -37.93 -15.92
N GLN A 590 6.26 -37.17 -15.80
CA GLN A 590 6.95 -36.58 -16.95
C GLN A 590 7.77 -37.64 -17.71
N ARG A 591 8.50 -38.48 -16.97
CA ARG A 591 9.32 -39.56 -17.53
C ARG A 591 8.45 -40.71 -18.03
N ASP A 592 7.48 -41.12 -17.22
CA ASP A 592 6.73 -42.37 -17.41
C ASP A 592 5.40 -42.16 -18.13
N GLY A 593 4.89 -40.93 -18.19
CA GLY A 593 3.53 -40.63 -18.64
C GLY A 593 2.48 -41.12 -17.63
N PRO A 594 1.23 -41.41 -18.08
CA PRO A 594 0.21 -42.00 -17.24
C PRO A 594 0.74 -43.26 -16.55
N THR A 595 0.65 -43.32 -15.22
CA THR A 595 1.25 -44.40 -14.43
C THR A 595 0.17 -45.18 -13.69
N VAL A 596 0.24 -46.51 -13.78
CA VAL A 596 -0.69 -47.45 -13.16
C VAL A 596 -0.16 -47.89 -11.81
N ILE A 597 -1.05 -47.93 -10.80
CA ILE A 597 -0.82 -48.59 -9.51
C ILE A 597 -1.87 -49.70 -9.38
N GLU A 598 -1.44 -50.97 -9.35
CA GLU A 598 -2.31 -52.10 -9.01
C GLU A 598 -2.23 -52.35 -7.50
N MET A 599 -3.30 -52.01 -6.79
CA MET A 599 -3.38 -52.17 -5.34
C MET A 599 -3.86 -53.58 -4.95
N PRO A 600 -3.19 -54.25 -3.99
CA PRO A 600 -3.68 -55.49 -3.41
C PRO A 600 -5.00 -55.30 -2.67
N PRO A 601 -5.84 -56.36 -2.56
CA PRO A 601 -6.97 -56.37 -1.64
C PRO A 601 -6.51 -56.39 -0.18
N SER A 602 -7.37 -55.94 0.73
CA SER A 602 -7.19 -56.08 2.19
C SER A 602 -5.95 -55.40 2.79
N VAL A 603 -5.36 -54.44 2.08
CA VAL A 603 -4.34 -53.54 2.63
C VAL A 603 -4.99 -52.33 3.29
N GLY A 604 -4.26 -51.68 4.20
CA GLY A 604 -4.77 -50.51 4.91
C GLY A 604 -4.83 -49.26 4.02
N PRO A 605 -4.94 -48.06 4.61
CA PRO A 605 -5.06 -46.82 3.86
C PRO A 605 -3.78 -46.51 3.06
N CYS A 606 -3.98 -46.08 1.81
CA CYS A 606 -2.92 -45.59 0.93
C CYS A 606 -3.35 -44.25 0.32
N THR A 607 -2.39 -43.40 0.01
CA THR A 607 -2.64 -42.07 -0.56
C THR A 607 -1.58 -41.74 -1.60
N VAL A 608 -1.97 -40.99 -2.63
CA VAL A 608 -1.08 -40.32 -3.57
C VAL A 608 -1.16 -38.82 -3.36
N ASP A 609 -0.01 -38.20 -3.14
CA ASP A 609 0.16 -36.76 -3.01
C ASP A 609 1.05 -36.21 -4.13
N ASP A 610 0.78 -34.99 -4.56
CA ASP A 610 1.53 -34.28 -5.60
C ASP A 610 2.82 -33.64 -5.04
N ALA A 611 3.59 -32.94 -5.89
CA ALA A 611 4.85 -32.29 -5.51
C ALA A 611 4.74 -31.21 -4.41
N PHE A 612 3.51 -30.80 -4.06
CA PHE A 612 3.21 -29.77 -3.06
C PHE A 612 2.34 -30.30 -1.90
N PHE A 613 2.33 -31.63 -1.68
CA PHE A 613 1.46 -32.34 -0.74
C PHE A 613 -0.03 -32.02 -0.90
N ARG A 614 -0.49 -31.80 -2.14
CA ARG A 614 -1.92 -31.76 -2.45
C ARG A 614 -2.40 -33.17 -2.68
N PHE A 615 -3.56 -33.47 -2.10
CA PHE A 615 -4.26 -34.72 -2.26
C PHE A 615 -4.57 -35.00 -3.75
N VAL A 616 -4.17 -36.17 -4.25
CA VAL A 616 -4.51 -36.64 -5.60
C VAL A 616 -5.58 -37.73 -5.53
N THR A 617 -5.35 -38.79 -4.76
CA THR A 617 -6.34 -39.84 -4.50
C THR A 617 -5.98 -40.68 -3.28
N ASP A 618 -7.00 -41.21 -2.60
CA ASP A 618 -6.83 -42.33 -1.67
C ASP A 618 -7.01 -43.66 -2.41
N MET A 619 -6.41 -44.71 -1.85
CA MET A 619 -6.54 -46.10 -2.28
C MET A 619 -6.66 -47.01 -1.03
N GLY A 620 -7.10 -48.26 -1.21
CA GLY A 620 -7.37 -49.17 -0.11
C GLY A 620 -8.70 -48.85 0.58
N GLY A 621 -8.79 -49.07 1.88
CA GLY A 621 -10.02 -48.86 2.67
C GLY A 621 -10.77 -47.52 2.41
N PRO A 622 -10.10 -46.36 2.47
CA PRO A 622 -10.73 -45.06 2.23
C PRO A 622 -10.93 -44.72 0.73
N GLY A 623 -10.22 -45.40 -0.17
CA GLY A 623 -10.24 -45.10 -1.60
C GLY A 623 -11.48 -45.64 -2.34
N PRO A 624 -11.60 -45.33 -3.65
CA PRO A 624 -12.66 -45.86 -4.52
C PRO A 624 -12.80 -47.38 -4.52
N ASP A 625 -11.70 -48.12 -4.31
CA ASP A 625 -11.70 -49.58 -4.25
C ASP A 625 -12.26 -50.16 -2.95
N ARG A 626 -12.49 -49.34 -1.91
CA ARG A 626 -13.06 -49.75 -0.61
C ARG A 626 -12.35 -50.95 0.02
N GLY A 627 -11.03 -51.05 -0.19
CA GLY A 627 -10.19 -52.15 0.29
C GLY A 627 -10.30 -53.47 -0.50
N ALA A 628 -11.07 -53.51 -1.58
CA ALA A 628 -11.16 -54.67 -2.47
C ALA A 628 -9.96 -54.81 -3.41
N GLY A 629 -9.07 -53.82 -3.46
CA GLY A 629 -7.99 -53.75 -4.44
C GLY A 629 -8.49 -53.29 -5.81
N GLY A 630 -7.57 -52.84 -6.66
CA GLY A 630 -7.94 -52.30 -7.97
C GLY A 630 -6.80 -51.63 -8.70
N LYS A 631 -7.07 -51.21 -9.95
CA LYS A 631 -6.09 -50.51 -10.78
C LYS A 631 -6.37 -49.02 -10.76
N TYR A 632 -5.41 -48.26 -10.28
CA TYR A 632 -5.43 -46.80 -10.30
C TYR A 632 -4.59 -46.31 -11.47
N LEU A 633 -5.06 -45.28 -12.16
CA LEU A 633 -4.33 -44.62 -13.25
C LEU A 633 -4.14 -43.15 -12.88
N ILE A 634 -2.89 -42.79 -12.61
CA ILE A 634 -2.50 -41.41 -12.28
C ILE A 634 -2.05 -40.72 -13.56
N LEU A 635 -2.79 -39.67 -13.95
CA LEU A 635 -2.56 -38.92 -15.18
C LEU A 635 -1.64 -37.72 -14.94
N PRO A 636 -0.68 -37.45 -15.86
CA PRO A 636 0.13 -36.25 -15.81
C PRO A 636 -0.71 -34.98 -16.02
N PRO A 637 -0.22 -33.82 -15.57
CA PRO A 637 -0.86 -32.54 -15.82
C PRO A 637 -1.01 -32.29 -17.33
N GLY A 638 -2.21 -31.88 -17.74
CA GLY A 638 -2.51 -31.56 -19.14
C GLY A 638 -2.69 -32.76 -20.07
N TYR A 639 -2.78 -34.00 -19.57
CA TYR A 639 -3.00 -35.19 -20.40
C TYR A 639 -4.25 -35.08 -21.31
N LYS A 640 -4.11 -35.45 -22.58
CA LYS A 640 -5.18 -35.40 -23.61
C LYS A 640 -5.48 -36.75 -24.28
N GLY A 641 -4.80 -37.82 -23.89
CA GLY A 641 -5.04 -39.15 -24.45
C GLY A 641 -6.34 -39.78 -23.94
N SER A 642 -6.76 -40.88 -24.56
CA SER A 642 -7.90 -41.66 -24.09
C SER A 642 -7.54 -42.46 -22.83
N THR A 643 -8.50 -42.59 -21.92
CA THR A 643 -8.36 -43.38 -20.70
C THR A 643 -9.04 -44.75 -20.89
N PRO A 644 -8.35 -45.86 -20.56
CA PRO A 644 -8.94 -47.19 -20.66
C PRO A 644 -10.00 -47.43 -19.58
N GLU A 645 -10.98 -48.30 -19.89
CA GLU A 645 -11.98 -48.76 -18.92
C GLU A 645 -11.36 -49.64 -17.83
N GLY A 646 -12.00 -49.71 -16.65
CA GLY A 646 -11.57 -50.57 -15.54
C GLY A 646 -10.49 -49.99 -14.63
N TYR A 647 -10.20 -48.68 -14.74
CA TYR A 647 -9.26 -47.97 -13.88
C TYR A 647 -9.97 -46.91 -13.02
N TYR A 648 -9.50 -46.74 -11.78
CA TYR A 648 -9.79 -45.57 -10.98
C TYR A 648 -8.86 -44.44 -11.41
N ILE A 649 -9.41 -43.40 -12.02
CA ILE A 649 -8.62 -42.34 -12.65
C ILE A 649 -8.46 -41.17 -11.68
N ALA A 650 -7.22 -40.71 -11.50
CA ALA A 650 -6.90 -39.46 -10.81
C ALA A 650 -5.94 -38.63 -11.65
N THR A 651 -6.06 -37.30 -11.61
CA THR A 651 -5.18 -36.39 -12.35
C THR A 651 -4.33 -35.59 -11.37
N SER A 652 -3.02 -35.60 -11.59
CA SER A 652 -2.10 -34.79 -10.80
C SER A 652 -1.82 -33.45 -11.46
N PRO A 653 -1.76 -32.34 -10.70
CA PRO A 653 -1.29 -31.06 -11.20
C PRO A 653 0.25 -31.00 -11.35
N THR A 654 0.99 -32.01 -10.89
CA THR A 654 2.46 -32.08 -10.94
C THR A 654 2.92 -33.39 -11.56
N TYR A 655 4.16 -33.42 -12.04
CA TYR A 655 4.83 -34.61 -12.55
C TYR A 655 5.33 -35.51 -11.42
N THR A 656 5.96 -34.95 -10.39
CA THR A 656 6.40 -35.72 -9.22
C THR A 656 5.19 -36.00 -8.34
N ASN A 657 4.96 -37.27 -8.03
CA ASN A 657 3.96 -37.69 -7.08
C ASN A 657 4.55 -38.75 -6.15
N TRP A 658 4.14 -38.72 -4.89
CA TRP A 658 4.52 -39.69 -3.89
C TRP A 658 3.33 -40.57 -3.58
N PHE A 659 3.51 -41.89 -3.63
CA PHE A 659 2.53 -42.82 -3.09
C PHE A 659 3.05 -43.42 -1.78
N VAL A 660 2.15 -43.57 -0.82
CA VAL A 660 2.42 -44.28 0.42
C VAL A 660 1.22 -45.14 0.80
N GLY A 661 1.50 -46.36 1.24
CA GLY A 661 0.54 -47.31 1.75
C GLY A 661 0.91 -47.81 3.12
N ARG A 662 -0.09 -48.10 3.94
CA ARG A 662 0.07 -48.65 5.29
C ARG A 662 -0.60 -50.02 5.38
N GLY A 663 0.17 -51.05 5.66
CA GLY A 663 -0.33 -52.40 5.89
C GLY A 663 -0.51 -52.67 7.38
N PHE A 664 -1.68 -53.16 7.79
CA PHE A 664 -1.95 -53.47 9.19
C PHE A 664 -1.29 -54.79 9.62
N LEU A 665 -0.88 -54.83 10.89
CA LEU A 665 -0.34 -56.04 11.50
C LEU A 665 -1.43 -57.09 11.68
N ARG A 666 -1.06 -58.36 11.58
CA ARG A 666 -1.91 -59.48 12.01
C ARG A 666 -1.25 -60.15 13.20
N GLU A 667 -1.99 -60.30 14.29
CA GLU A 667 -1.46 -60.85 15.56
C GLU A 667 -0.18 -60.12 16.03
N GLY A 668 -0.13 -58.80 15.81
CA GLY A 668 1.03 -57.96 16.15
C GLY A 668 2.26 -58.12 15.23
N LYS A 669 2.19 -58.91 14.16
CA LYS A 669 3.33 -59.19 13.27
C LYS A 669 3.21 -58.50 11.90
N PRO A 670 4.34 -58.04 11.31
CA PRO A 670 4.37 -57.36 10.02
C PRO A 670 4.38 -58.30 8.81
N ASP A 671 4.70 -59.58 9.00
CA ASP A 671 5.01 -60.54 7.91
C ASP A 671 3.93 -60.59 6.83
N HIS A 672 2.66 -60.61 7.24
CA HIS A 672 1.53 -60.68 6.33
C HIS A 672 1.47 -59.44 5.43
N ALA A 673 1.51 -58.24 6.03
CA ALA A 673 1.45 -56.99 5.28
C ALA A 673 2.66 -56.82 4.35
N ALA A 674 3.86 -57.19 4.82
CA ALA A 674 5.07 -57.16 4.00
C ALA A 674 4.97 -58.10 2.78
N ALA A 675 4.38 -59.28 2.94
CA ALA A 675 4.13 -60.21 1.83
C ALA A 675 3.07 -59.68 0.86
N GLU A 676 1.96 -59.11 1.34
CA GLU A 676 0.94 -58.50 0.49
C GLU A 676 1.52 -57.39 -0.40
N TRP A 677 2.41 -56.56 0.16
CA TRP A 677 3.12 -55.55 -0.61
C TRP A 677 4.06 -56.14 -1.66
N ARG A 678 4.93 -57.09 -1.30
CA ARG A 678 5.88 -57.69 -2.25
C ARG A 678 5.22 -58.51 -3.34
N ASP A 679 4.14 -59.22 -3.03
CA ASP A 679 3.63 -60.24 -3.94
C ASP A 679 2.55 -59.68 -4.88
N LYS A 680 1.88 -58.58 -4.51
CA LYS A 680 0.67 -58.13 -5.19
C LYS A 680 0.68 -56.66 -5.65
N LEU A 681 1.44 -55.77 -5.01
CA LEU A 681 1.49 -54.36 -5.42
C LEU A 681 2.28 -54.22 -6.73
N LYS A 682 1.73 -53.57 -7.74
CA LYS A 682 2.50 -53.27 -8.98
C LYS A 682 2.39 -51.81 -9.34
N VAL A 683 3.48 -51.24 -9.83
CA VAL A 683 3.53 -49.86 -10.31
C VAL A 683 4.27 -49.82 -11.63
N TYR A 684 3.66 -49.28 -12.67
CA TYR A 684 4.25 -49.27 -14.01
C TYR A 684 3.60 -48.24 -14.94
N PRO A 685 4.31 -47.75 -15.98
CA PRO A 685 3.73 -46.86 -17.00
C PRO A 685 2.57 -47.53 -17.74
N LEU A 686 1.50 -46.80 -18.04
CA LEU A 686 0.34 -47.31 -18.79
C LEU A 686 0.75 -47.90 -20.15
N SER A 687 1.75 -47.32 -20.80
CA SER A 687 2.33 -47.81 -22.06
C SER A 687 2.90 -49.24 -21.96
N ALA A 688 3.22 -49.70 -20.75
CA ALA A 688 3.73 -51.04 -20.47
C ALA A 688 2.65 -52.01 -19.94
N SER A 689 1.37 -51.62 -19.89
CA SER A 689 0.31 -52.45 -19.26
C SER A 689 0.12 -53.84 -19.89
N GLY A 690 0.41 -53.99 -21.18
CA GLY A 690 0.38 -55.28 -21.88
C GLY A 690 1.53 -56.23 -21.50
N ASN A 691 2.65 -55.70 -21.00
CA ASN A 691 3.79 -56.47 -20.49
C ASN A 691 4.53 -55.66 -19.41
N PRO A 692 4.00 -55.59 -18.18
CA PRO A 692 4.58 -54.75 -17.14
C PRO A 692 6.01 -55.16 -16.79
N PRO A 693 6.90 -54.20 -16.52
CA PRO A 693 8.26 -54.50 -16.05
C PRO A 693 8.23 -55.31 -14.75
N LYS A 694 9.26 -56.12 -14.53
CA LYS A 694 9.42 -56.87 -13.29
C LYS A 694 9.53 -55.90 -12.10
N MET A 695 8.71 -56.06 -11.08
CA MET A 695 8.79 -55.26 -9.85
C MET A 695 10.08 -55.55 -9.07
N GLU A 696 10.63 -54.51 -8.46
CA GLU A 696 11.75 -54.59 -7.52
C GLU A 696 11.33 -53.98 -6.18
N TYR A 697 11.43 -54.77 -5.12
CA TYR A 697 11.06 -54.34 -3.78
C TYR A 697 12.29 -54.19 -2.91
N LEU A 698 12.46 -52.99 -2.35
CA LEU A 698 13.63 -52.62 -1.56
C LEU A 698 13.24 -52.65 -0.08
N ASN A 699 13.80 -53.59 0.69
CA ASN A 699 13.66 -53.56 2.14
C ASN A 699 14.55 -52.46 2.72
N ILE A 700 13.93 -51.48 3.36
CA ILE A 700 14.60 -50.32 3.98
C ILE A 700 14.45 -50.27 5.49
N SER A 701 13.98 -51.34 6.12
CA SER A 701 13.90 -51.46 7.58
C SER A 701 15.29 -51.32 8.21
N GLY A 702 15.39 -50.60 9.33
CA GLY A 702 16.65 -50.34 10.03
C GLY A 702 17.64 -49.43 9.28
N ARG A 703 17.27 -48.86 8.12
CA ARG A 703 18.13 -47.93 7.38
C ARG A 703 17.86 -46.49 7.79
N VAL A 704 18.93 -45.70 7.84
CA VAL A 704 18.83 -44.24 7.94
C VAL A 704 18.47 -43.71 6.55
N MET A 705 17.31 -43.06 6.46
CA MET A 705 16.84 -42.38 5.26
C MET A 705 16.37 -40.99 5.66
N ASN A 706 16.97 -39.95 5.08
CA ASN A 706 16.55 -38.58 5.34
C ASN A 706 15.49 -38.13 4.34
N THR A 707 14.29 -37.85 4.84
CA THR A 707 13.19 -37.26 4.05
C THR A 707 12.80 -35.88 4.56
N ILE A 708 13.63 -35.25 5.39
CA ILE A 708 13.35 -33.97 6.04
C ILE A 708 14.06 -32.86 5.26
N HIS A 709 13.30 -31.82 4.90
CA HIS A 709 13.84 -30.65 4.22
C HIS A 709 14.88 -29.89 5.05
N ALA A 710 15.76 -29.17 4.35
CA ALA A 710 16.75 -28.32 5.00
C ALA A 710 16.10 -27.16 5.77
N ASN A 711 16.79 -26.66 6.79
CA ASN A 711 16.39 -25.47 7.58
C ASN A 711 17.40 -24.33 7.44
N ASP A 712 18.25 -24.40 6.41
CA ASP A 712 19.25 -23.41 6.04
C ASP A 712 19.02 -22.98 4.58
N PHE A 713 20.02 -22.31 3.97
CA PHE A 713 19.94 -21.84 2.59
C PHE A 713 19.57 -22.94 1.58
N SER A 714 19.94 -24.20 1.83
CA SER A 714 19.66 -25.34 0.95
C SER A 714 18.15 -25.59 0.77
N PHE A 715 17.32 -25.09 1.70
CA PHE A 715 15.86 -25.08 1.55
C PHE A 715 15.44 -24.40 0.23
N PHE A 716 16.05 -23.26 -0.10
CA PHE A 716 15.73 -22.53 -1.32
C PHE A 716 16.19 -23.27 -2.57
N GLU A 717 17.23 -24.10 -2.46
CA GLU A 717 17.68 -24.98 -3.54
C GLU A 717 16.72 -26.15 -3.76
N GLU A 718 16.15 -26.72 -2.69
CA GLU A 718 15.06 -27.70 -2.75
C GLU A 718 13.84 -27.09 -3.45
N VAL A 719 13.42 -25.90 -3.02
CA VAL A 719 12.30 -25.18 -3.66
C VAL A 719 12.58 -24.93 -5.14
N ASN A 720 13.76 -24.39 -5.47
CA ASN A 720 14.14 -24.14 -6.84
C ASN A 720 14.12 -25.43 -7.69
N ALA A 721 14.63 -26.55 -7.18
CA ALA A 721 14.64 -27.82 -7.91
C ALA A 721 13.23 -28.22 -8.38
N VAL A 722 12.22 -28.12 -7.50
CA VAL A 722 10.83 -28.41 -7.87
C VAL A 722 10.29 -27.39 -8.88
N ILE A 723 10.54 -26.09 -8.68
CA ILE A 723 10.08 -25.04 -9.61
C ILE A 723 10.66 -25.24 -11.02
N GLN A 724 11.92 -25.67 -11.12
CA GLN A 724 12.53 -25.99 -12.42
C GLN A 724 11.87 -27.21 -13.08
N TYR A 725 11.52 -28.23 -12.29
CA TYR A 725 10.99 -29.49 -12.80
C TYR A 725 9.49 -29.42 -13.17
N GLU A 726 8.66 -28.91 -12.27
CA GLU A 726 7.21 -29.02 -12.32
C GLU A 726 6.51 -28.03 -13.28
N PRO A 727 5.32 -28.31 -13.84
CA PRO A 727 4.66 -27.45 -14.82
C PRO A 727 4.36 -26.05 -14.28
N ILE A 728 4.59 -24.99 -15.05
CA ILE A 728 4.49 -23.61 -14.53
C ILE A 728 3.16 -23.26 -13.84
N ASP A 729 2.06 -23.87 -14.27
CA ASP A 729 0.70 -23.61 -13.78
C ASP A 729 0.35 -24.39 -12.50
N PHE A 730 1.23 -25.26 -12.00
CA PHE A 730 0.96 -25.99 -10.75
C PHE A 730 0.91 -25.07 -9.53
N LEU A 731 1.61 -23.92 -9.61
CA LEU A 731 1.74 -22.94 -8.54
C LEU A 731 1.14 -21.60 -8.98
N GLU A 732 0.36 -20.99 -8.10
CA GLU A 732 -0.36 -19.74 -8.35
C GLU A 732 0.61 -18.58 -8.67
N PRO A 733 0.25 -17.66 -9.57
CA PRO A 733 1.11 -16.54 -9.98
C PRO A 733 1.67 -15.70 -8.82
N GLU A 734 0.89 -15.50 -7.75
CA GLU A 734 1.29 -14.73 -6.57
C GLU A 734 2.44 -15.39 -5.80
N LEU A 735 2.35 -16.72 -5.60
CA LEU A 735 3.42 -17.49 -4.95
C LEU A 735 4.67 -17.53 -5.84
N ARG A 736 4.49 -17.69 -7.16
CA ARG A 736 5.60 -17.61 -8.13
C ARG A 736 6.24 -16.23 -8.17
N GLY A 737 5.45 -15.16 -8.05
CA GLY A 737 5.95 -13.78 -7.99
C GLY A 737 6.82 -13.54 -6.76
N ASN A 738 6.42 -14.07 -5.60
CA ASN A 738 7.22 -14.00 -4.39
C ASN A 738 8.56 -14.75 -4.53
N LEU A 739 8.55 -15.96 -5.11
CA LEU A 739 9.76 -16.72 -5.41
C LEU A 739 10.67 -16.02 -6.43
N ALA A 740 10.09 -15.44 -7.48
CA ALA A 740 10.83 -14.72 -8.51
C ALA A 740 11.56 -13.49 -7.94
N ALA A 741 10.96 -12.80 -6.96
CA ALA A 741 11.56 -11.64 -6.31
C ALA A 741 12.86 -11.97 -5.54
N ILE A 742 13.01 -13.22 -5.09
CA ILE A 742 14.24 -13.71 -4.44
C ILE A 742 15.14 -14.52 -5.39
N GLY A 743 14.86 -14.48 -6.69
CA GLY A 743 15.68 -15.11 -7.73
C GLY A 743 15.30 -16.54 -8.12
N ILE A 744 14.22 -17.12 -7.58
CA ILE A 744 13.75 -18.45 -7.96
C ILE A 744 12.69 -18.31 -9.06
N MET A 745 13.05 -18.65 -10.29
CA MET A 745 12.17 -18.52 -11.45
C MET A 745 12.34 -19.70 -12.41
N LYS A 746 11.23 -20.28 -12.86
CA LYS A 746 11.26 -21.40 -13.80
C LYS A 746 12.01 -21.01 -15.08
N GLY A 747 12.92 -21.88 -15.51
CA GLY A 747 13.77 -21.68 -16.69
C GLY A 747 15.00 -20.80 -16.44
N LYS A 748 15.19 -20.27 -15.22
CA LYS A 748 16.39 -19.52 -14.83
C LYS A 748 17.17 -20.25 -13.74
N PRO A 749 18.52 -20.34 -13.84
CA PRO A 749 19.34 -20.84 -12.75
C PRO A 749 19.16 -19.99 -11.49
N PHE A 750 19.08 -20.64 -10.33
CA PHE A 750 19.10 -19.96 -9.04
C PHE A 750 20.56 -19.77 -8.60
N GLN A 751 21.07 -18.56 -8.83
CA GLN A 751 22.45 -18.15 -8.51
C GLN A 751 22.42 -16.77 -7.84
N PRO A 752 21.93 -16.67 -6.59
CA PRO A 752 21.91 -15.40 -5.87
C PRO A 752 23.34 -14.89 -5.65
N ASP A 753 23.50 -13.57 -5.69
CA ASP A 753 24.75 -12.93 -5.26
C ASP A 753 24.97 -13.10 -3.74
N GLU A 754 26.15 -12.70 -3.28
CA GLU A 754 26.53 -12.84 -1.86
C GLU A 754 25.54 -12.12 -0.92
N ARG A 755 24.99 -10.97 -1.33
CA ARG A 755 24.00 -10.21 -0.55
C ARG A 755 22.71 -11.03 -0.40
N MET A 756 22.12 -11.44 -1.51
CA MET A 756 20.87 -12.20 -1.51
C MET A 756 21.04 -13.55 -0.80
N LYS A 757 22.18 -14.23 -0.99
CA LYS A 757 22.47 -15.49 -0.29
C LYS A 757 22.54 -15.30 1.23
N ALA A 758 23.17 -14.22 1.72
CA ALA A 758 23.20 -13.89 3.14
C ALA A 758 21.79 -13.63 3.70
N LEU A 759 20.98 -12.82 2.99
CA LEU A 759 19.60 -12.52 3.39
C LEU A 759 18.71 -13.76 3.41
N LEU A 760 18.84 -14.65 2.42
CA LEU A 760 18.08 -15.90 2.38
C LEU A 760 18.53 -16.88 3.46
N THR A 761 19.84 -16.91 3.78
CA THR A 761 20.34 -17.71 4.91
C THR A 761 19.70 -17.26 6.23
N GLU A 762 19.65 -15.94 6.46
CA GLU A 762 18.96 -15.37 7.62
C GLU A 762 17.44 -15.65 7.59
N ALA A 763 16.83 -15.53 6.41
CA ALA A 763 15.41 -15.81 6.22
C ALA A 763 15.06 -17.28 6.53
N ALA A 764 15.92 -18.24 6.19
CA ALA A 764 15.72 -19.65 6.56
C ALA A 764 15.78 -19.84 8.09
N VAL A 765 16.70 -19.16 8.79
CA VAL A 765 16.77 -19.18 10.26
C VAL A 765 15.47 -18.66 10.87
N ILE A 766 15.00 -17.50 10.42
CA ILE A 766 13.75 -16.88 10.90
C ILE A 766 12.53 -17.76 10.54
N GLY A 767 12.46 -18.27 9.31
CA GLY A 767 11.37 -19.13 8.84
C GLY A 767 11.29 -20.45 9.59
N ASN A 768 12.44 -21.09 9.87
CA ASN A 768 12.53 -22.30 10.70
C ASN A 768 12.09 -22.02 12.16
N ALA A 769 12.59 -20.94 12.77
CA ALA A 769 12.18 -20.55 14.12
C ALA A 769 10.67 -20.27 14.20
N THR A 770 10.12 -19.60 13.19
CA THR A 770 8.69 -19.31 13.06
C THR A 770 7.88 -20.59 12.90
N SER A 771 8.30 -21.51 12.02
CA SER A 771 7.64 -22.81 11.81
C SER A 771 7.59 -23.64 13.09
N ARG A 772 8.67 -23.62 13.89
CA ARG A 772 8.72 -24.27 15.21
C ARG A 772 7.75 -23.65 16.20
N ALA A 773 7.71 -22.31 16.27
CA ALA A 773 6.77 -21.61 17.14
C ALA A 773 5.32 -21.94 16.76
N ILE A 774 4.97 -21.85 15.47
CA ILE A 774 3.63 -22.24 14.96
C ILE A 774 3.32 -23.70 15.31
N SER A 775 4.30 -24.61 15.20
CA SER A 775 4.06 -26.04 15.41
C SER A 775 3.89 -26.45 16.88
N PHE A 776 4.72 -25.93 17.78
CA PHE A 776 4.82 -26.38 19.18
C PHE A 776 4.26 -25.38 20.20
N ALA A 777 3.98 -24.14 19.77
CA ALA A 777 3.36 -23.08 20.57
C ALA A 777 2.48 -22.16 19.70
N PRO A 778 1.47 -22.73 19.01
CA PRO A 778 0.60 -21.95 18.13
C PRO A 778 -0.10 -20.83 18.90
N ARG A 779 -0.23 -19.65 18.28
CA ARG A 779 -0.98 -18.51 18.85
C ARG A 779 -2.45 -18.87 19.02
N ASP A 780 -3.03 -19.42 17.96
CA ASP A 780 -4.39 -19.97 17.95
C ASP A 780 -4.29 -21.48 18.12
N LYS A 781 -4.28 -21.94 19.38
CA LYS A 781 -4.13 -23.36 19.70
C LYS A 781 -5.32 -24.16 19.16
N PRO A 782 -5.10 -25.17 18.29
CA PRO A 782 -6.19 -26.00 17.77
C PRO A 782 -6.52 -27.09 18.81
N GLU A 783 -6.99 -26.67 19.98
CA GLU A 783 -7.33 -27.56 21.08
C GLU A 783 -8.48 -28.50 20.71
N ILE A 784 -8.35 -29.78 21.08
CA ILE A 784 -9.42 -30.77 20.89
C ILE A 784 -10.42 -30.68 22.04
N TYR A 785 -9.89 -30.52 23.26
CA TYR A 785 -10.65 -30.38 24.50
C TYR A 785 -10.31 -29.06 25.15
N GLU A 786 -11.30 -28.43 25.77
CA GLU A 786 -11.11 -27.17 26.50
C GLU A 786 -10.08 -27.35 27.63
N ASN A 787 -9.15 -26.39 27.76
CA ASN A 787 -8.08 -26.38 28.76
C ASN A 787 -7.17 -27.63 28.74
N SER A 788 -6.92 -28.19 27.55
CA SER A 788 -6.08 -29.38 27.37
C SER A 788 -4.84 -29.09 26.52
N GLU A 789 -3.73 -29.82 26.73
CA GLU A 789 -2.57 -29.77 25.84
C GLU A 789 -2.73 -30.57 24.54
N TRP A 790 -3.79 -31.37 24.45
CA TRP A 790 -4.10 -32.15 23.25
C TRP A 790 -4.65 -31.29 22.12
N GLN A 791 -3.89 -31.26 21.03
CA GLN A 791 -4.14 -30.44 19.86
C GLN A 791 -4.44 -31.28 18.63
N SER A 792 -5.35 -30.80 17.79
CA SER A 792 -5.56 -31.33 16.45
C SER A 792 -4.38 -30.95 15.56
N LEU A 793 -3.92 -31.87 14.72
CA LEU A 793 -2.97 -31.56 13.65
C LEU A 793 -3.62 -30.80 12.49
N PHE A 794 -4.93 -31.02 12.27
CA PHE A 794 -5.71 -30.42 11.19
C PHE A 794 -6.50 -29.20 11.68
N GLN A 795 -5.77 -28.12 11.97
CA GLN A 795 -6.39 -26.85 12.35
C GLN A 795 -7.33 -26.34 11.24
N GLY A 796 -8.57 -26.03 11.60
CA GLY A 796 -9.63 -25.65 10.66
C GLY A 796 -10.45 -26.81 10.10
N GLY A 797 -10.03 -28.07 10.31
CA GLY A 797 -10.82 -29.24 9.92
C GLY A 797 -10.97 -29.44 8.41
N ASP A 798 -9.99 -28.99 7.61
CA ASP A 798 -10.00 -29.10 6.15
C ASP A 798 -8.60 -29.43 5.61
N TYR A 799 -8.52 -30.40 4.68
CA TYR A 799 -7.27 -30.89 4.09
C TYR A 799 -6.73 -29.95 3.01
N HIS A 800 -7.58 -29.04 2.52
CA HIS A 800 -7.17 -27.92 1.67
C HIS A 800 -6.67 -26.72 2.47
N TRP A 801 -6.86 -26.74 3.80
CA TRP A 801 -6.53 -25.66 4.72
C TRP A 801 -7.30 -24.38 4.44
N LEU A 802 -8.56 -24.44 4.02
CA LEU A 802 -9.36 -23.25 3.74
C LEU A 802 -10.02 -22.72 5.00
N SER A 803 -9.94 -21.40 5.20
CA SER A 803 -10.60 -20.71 6.30
C SER A 803 -12.01 -20.27 5.88
N HIS A 804 -12.99 -20.45 6.76
CA HIS A 804 -14.39 -20.01 6.54
C HIS A 804 -14.98 -20.49 5.20
N GLY A 805 -14.79 -21.78 4.87
CA GLY A 805 -15.26 -22.35 3.60
C GLY A 805 -14.58 -21.77 2.35
N GLY A 806 -13.40 -21.16 2.51
CA GLY A 806 -12.64 -20.52 1.43
C GLY A 806 -12.73 -18.99 1.41
N ALA A 807 -13.71 -18.38 2.09
CA ALA A 807 -13.88 -16.92 2.12
C ALA A 807 -12.69 -16.21 2.77
N GLY A 808 -12.03 -16.84 3.74
CA GLY A 808 -10.80 -16.34 4.37
C GLY A 808 -9.52 -16.74 3.64
N GLY A 809 -9.62 -17.40 2.48
CA GLY A 809 -8.48 -17.98 1.78
C GLY A 809 -7.87 -19.19 2.51
N ARG A 810 -6.63 -19.53 2.15
CA ARG A 810 -5.89 -20.65 2.72
C ARG A 810 -5.20 -20.23 4.02
N ASN A 811 -5.45 -20.97 5.10
CA ASN A 811 -4.75 -20.84 6.37
C ASN A 811 -3.29 -21.30 6.21
N LYS A 812 -2.40 -20.35 5.97
CA LYS A 812 -0.97 -20.60 5.76
C LYS A 812 -0.31 -21.20 6.99
N ASP A 813 -0.59 -20.66 8.17
CA ASP A 813 0.01 -21.11 9.44
C ASP A 813 -0.39 -22.56 9.77
N ALA A 814 -1.67 -22.92 9.60
CA ALA A 814 -2.15 -24.29 9.79
C ALA A 814 -1.47 -25.27 8.81
N ARG A 815 -1.31 -24.86 7.55
CA ARG A 815 -0.63 -25.65 6.53
C ARG A 815 0.86 -25.83 6.84
N THR A 816 1.56 -24.75 7.18
CA THR A 816 2.96 -24.80 7.59
C THR A 816 3.12 -25.69 8.83
N ARG A 817 2.26 -25.51 9.85
CA ARG A 817 2.24 -26.35 11.06
C ARG A 817 2.17 -27.83 10.73
N PHE A 818 1.20 -28.23 9.90
CA PHE A 818 1.02 -29.63 9.56
C PHE A 818 2.23 -30.18 8.81
N PHE A 819 2.64 -29.56 7.70
CA PHE A 819 3.71 -30.10 6.85
C PHE A 819 5.12 -29.92 7.41
N TYR A 820 5.30 -29.07 8.43
CA TYR A 820 6.57 -28.96 9.13
C TYR A 820 6.84 -30.16 10.05
N VAL A 821 5.78 -30.73 10.65
CA VAL A 821 5.89 -31.86 11.59
C VAL A 821 5.44 -33.19 11.00
N ALA A 822 4.53 -33.19 10.03
CA ALA A 822 3.87 -34.38 9.50
C ALA A 822 3.84 -34.40 7.96
N THR A 823 3.49 -35.57 7.42
CA THR A 823 3.36 -35.84 5.99
C THR A 823 2.04 -36.55 5.71
N VAL A 824 1.71 -36.72 4.42
CA VAL A 824 0.44 -37.24 3.90
C VAL A 824 -0.70 -36.26 4.08
N ASN A 825 -1.36 -35.92 2.99
CA ASN A 825 -2.56 -35.09 2.99
C ASN A 825 -3.73 -35.83 2.35
N SER A 826 -4.69 -36.24 3.17
CA SER A 826 -5.85 -37.00 2.73
C SER A 826 -7.12 -36.48 3.38
N ALA A 827 -8.20 -36.43 2.61
CA ALA A 827 -9.53 -36.12 3.13
C ALA A 827 -9.94 -37.13 4.23
N ALA A 828 -9.57 -38.40 4.07
CA ALA A 828 -9.87 -39.48 5.01
C ALA A 828 -9.24 -39.29 6.41
N MET A 829 -8.20 -38.47 6.53
CA MET A 829 -7.58 -38.18 7.83
C MET A 829 -8.36 -37.16 8.68
N ILE A 830 -9.34 -36.47 8.09
CA ILE A 830 -10.09 -35.39 8.72
C ILE A 830 -11.58 -35.70 8.81
N LEU A 831 -12.13 -36.35 7.79
CA LEU A 831 -13.55 -36.68 7.74
C LEU A 831 -13.96 -37.54 8.94
N LYS A 832 -15.12 -37.19 9.53
CA LYS A 832 -15.77 -38.02 10.55
C LYS A 832 -16.24 -39.32 9.89
N MET A 833 -15.46 -40.39 10.06
CA MET A 833 -15.75 -41.73 9.58
C MET A 833 -15.72 -42.70 10.76
N VAL A 834 -16.87 -42.91 11.38
CA VAL A 834 -16.97 -43.76 12.57
C VAL A 834 -16.54 -45.19 12.25
N GLY A 835 -15.54 -45.70 12.98
CA GLY A 835 -14.99 -47.04 12.83
C GLY A 835 -14.12 -47.25 11.59
N VAL A 836 -13.74 -46.19 10.86
CA VAL A 836 -12.90 -46.26 9.65
C VAL A 836 -11.84 -45.16 9.67
N GLY A 837 -10.64 -45.46 9.17
CA GLY A 837 -9.55 -44.48 9.08
C GLY A 837 -8.83 -44.28 10.42
N SER A 838 -8.31 -43.07 10.64
CA SER A 838 -7.47 -42.77 11.80
C SER A 838 -7.63 -41.31 12.23
N GLN A 839 -7.53 -41.06 13.53
CA GLN A 839 -7.54 -39.71 14.12
C GLN A 839 -6.29 -39.51 14.97
N TYR A 840 -5.85 -38.25 15.08
CA TYR A 840 -4.55 -37.89 15.64
C TYR A 840 -4.69 -36.74 16.63
N ALA A 841 -4.07 -36.89 17.80
CA ALA A 841 -3.92 -35.84 18.78
C ALA A 841 -2.43 -35.64 19.08
N MET A 842 -1.98 -34.39 19.10
CA MET A 842 -0.60 -34.03 19.40
C MET A 842 -0.52 -33.32 20.75
N ALA A 843 0.49 -33.67 21.55
CA ALA A 843 0.86 -32.93 22.76
C ALA A 843 2.37 -32.69 22.77
N SER A 844 2.78 -31.45 23.00
CA SER A 844 4.19 -31.04 23.12
C SER A 844 4.51 -30.44 24.49
N ARG A 845 3.51 -30.40 25.38
CA ARG A 845 3.59 -29.82 26.71
C ARG A 845 2.87 -30.70 27.72
N ASP A 846 3.25 -30.57 28.98
CA ASP A 846 2.61 -31.21 30.13
C ASP A 846 1.42 -30.40 30.67
N SER A 847 0.79 -30.92 31.71
CA SER A 847 -0.33 -30.31 32.43
C SER A 847 -0.02 -28.95 33.05
N GLU A 848 1.25 -28.59 33.20
CA GLU A 848 1.71 -27.27 33.66
C GLU A 848 2.15 -26.35 32.51
N HIS A 849 1.81 -26.74 31.27
CA HIS A 849 2.13 -26.02 30.04
C HIS A 849 3.64 -25.90 29.75
N LYS A 850 4.49 -26.75 30.35
CA LYS A 850 5.94 -26.80 30.12
C LYS A 850 6.25 -27.78 28.98
N TYR A 851 7.30 -27.51 28.23
CA TYR A 851 7.75 -28.42 27.17
C TYR A 851 8.27 -29.73 27.76
N LEU A 852 8.00 -30.83 27.06
CA LEU A 852 8.39 -32.17 27.50
C LEU A 852 9.90 -32.39 27.32
N ASP A 853 10.62 -32.38 28.44
CA ASP A 853 12.06 -32.66 28.54
C ASP A 853 12.32 -34.16 28.67
N GLY A 854 13.12 -34.74 27.79
CA GLY A 854 13.41 -36.17 27.78
C GLY A 854 14.27 -36.66 28.96
N ALA A 855 14.85 -35.77 29.77
CA ALA A 855 15.56 -36.14 31.00
C ALA A 855 14.62 -36.44 32.18
N LYS A 856 13.39 -35.90 32.16
CA LYS A 856 12.41 -36.03 33.24
C LYS A 856 11.52 -37.26 33.05
N THR A 857 10.77 -37.60 34.11
CA THR A 857 9.78 -38.68 34.11
C THR A 857 8.38 -38.09 33.99
N TYR A 858 7.56 -38.66 33.11
CA TYR A 858 6.15 -38.26 32.95
C TYR A 858 5.23 -39.48 32.92
N THR A 859 3.96 -39.25 33.20
CA THR A 859 2.88 -40.23 32.99
C THR A 859 1.77 -39.65 32.12
N LEU A 860 1.09 -40.54 31.39
CA LEU A 860 -0.18 -40.28 30.71
C LEU A 860 -1.14 -41.40 31.05
N THR A 861 -2.31 -41.06 31.59
CA THR A 861 -3.38 -42.04 31.85
C THR A 861 -4.44 -41.96 30.76
N LEU A 862 -4.67 -43.07 30.07
CA LEU A 862 -5.80 -43.27 29.15
C LEU A 862 -6.98 -43.87 29.93
N PRO A 863 -8.12 -43.17 30.02
CA PRO A 863 -9.32 -43.72 30.67
C PRO A 863 -9.80 -45.00 29.98
N PRO A 864 -10.57 -45.86 30.68
CA PRO A 864 -11.13 -47.08 30.09
C PRO A 864 -11.98 -46.78 28.85
N ASN A 865 -12.18 -47.80 28.03
CA ASN A 865 -12.98 -47.72 26.80
C ASN A 865 -12.45 -46.70 25.78
N VAL A 866 -11.14 -46.68 25.56
CA VAL A 866 -10.50 -45.86 24.52
C VAL A 866 -11.25 -46.05 23.19
N PRO A 867 -11.74 -44.98 22.53
CA PRO A 867 -12.65 -45.06 21.39
C PRO A 867 -11.92 -45.39 20.08
N ALA A 868 -11.25 -46.53 20.05
CA ALA A 868 -10.58 -47.10 18.89
C ALA A 868 -11.11 -48.51 18.65
N LYS A 869 -11.78 -48.71 17.50
CA LYS A 869 -12.30 -50.01 17.08
C LYS A 869 -11.17 -51.02 16.85
N ASP A 870 -10.07 -50.57 16.24
CA ASP A 870 -8.98 -51.44 15.84
C ASP A 870 -7.89 -51.46 16.91
N PHE A 871 -7.26 -50.32 17.18
CA PHE A 871 -6.26 -50.13 18.24
C PHE A 871 -5.95 -48.65 18.48
N TRP A 872 -5.39 -48.35 19.66
CA TRP A 872 -4.75 -47.06 19.92
C TRP A 872 -3.22 -47.21 19.93
N SER A 873 -2.52 -46.12 19.59
CA SER A 873 -1.06 -46.06 19.61
C SER A 873 -0.55 -44.71 20.12
N LEU A 874 0.50 -44.76 20.92
CA LEU A 874 1.28 -43.62 21.40
C LEU A 874 2.68 -43.73 20.84
N VAL A 875 3.20 -42.68 20.20
CA VAL A 875 4.58 -42.66 19.65
C VAL A 875 5.26 -41.34 20.00
N VAL A 876 6.51 -41.42 20.45
CA VAL A 876 7.33 -40.27 20.87
C VAL A 876 8.24 -39.80 19.73
N TYR A 877 8.28 -38.48 19.52
CA TYR A 877 9.01 -37.82 18.45
C TYR A 877 10.02 -36.80 18.97
N ASP A 878 11.16 -36.71 18.30
CA ASP A 878 12.20 -35.70 18.56
C ASP A 878 11.77 -34.36 17.96
N THR A 879 11.82 -33.27 18.73
CA THR A 879 11.42 -31.94 18.24
C THR A 879 12.39 -31.34 17.20
N GLN A 880 13.64 -31.83 17.12
CA GLN A 880 14.62 -31.33 16.17
C GLN A 880 14.35 -31.85 14.75
N THR A 881 14.25 -33.17 14.61
CA THR A 881 14.03 -33.89 13.35
C THR A 881 12.55 -34.10 13.03
N ARG A 882 11.67 -34.01 14.03
CA ARG A 882 10.25 -34.38 13.95
C ARG A 882 10.03 -35.82 13.48
N SER A 883 11.08 -36.64 13.61
CA SER A 883 11.07 -38.09 13.43
C SER A 883 10.98 -38.78 14.78
N MET A 884 10.76 -40.10 14.78
CA MET A 884 10.68 -40.86 16.02
C MET A 884 11.92 -40.62 16.89
N LEU A 885 11.70 -40.44 18.19
CA LEU A 885 12.79 -40.12 19.12
C LEU A 885 13.80 -41.27 19.14
N LYS A 886 15.04 -40.96 18.76
CA LYS A 886 16.11 -41.96 18.69
C LYS A 886 16.57 -42.35 20.10
N THR A 887 16.29 -43.59 20.47
CA THR A 887 16.69 -44.18 21.76
C THR A 887 17.21 -45.61 21.56
N LYS A 888 17.45 -46.36 22.65
CA LYS A 888 17.76 -47.81 22.54
C LYS A 888 16.49 -48.62 22.26
N GLN A 889 15.33 -48.11 22.65
CA GLN A 889 14.03 -48.63 22.23
C GLN A 889 13.76 -48.18 20.79
N LEU A 890 14.11 -49.06 19.83
CA LEU A 890 14.02 -48.77 18.38
C LEU A 890 12.60 -48.36 17.93
N PHE A 891 11.58 -48.87 18.60
CA PHE A 891 10.18 -48.51 18.41
C PHE A 891 9.69 -47.73 19.65
N PRO A 892 9.84 -46.39 19.68
CA PRO A 892 9.49 -45.57 20.85
C PRO A 892 7.98 -45.37 20.95
N SER A 893 7.24 -46.47 21.14
CA SER A 893 5.79 -46.51 21.09
C SER A 893 5.16 -47.53 22.05
N ARG A 894 3.85 -47.36 22.28
CA ARG A 894 2.96 -48.36 22.87
C ARG A 894 1.68 -48.46 22.05
N ASN A 895 1.27 -49.69 21.78
CA ASN A 895 0.14 -50.05 20.92
C ASN A 895 -0.70 -51.11 21.63
N SER A 896 -2.02 -50.90 21.69
CA SER A 896 -2.94 -51.71 22.49
C SER A 896 -3.09 -53.16 22.03
N VAL A 897 -2.74 -53.46 20.78
CA VAL A 897 -2.82 -54.81 20.19
C VAL A 897 -1.44 -55.43 20.06
N ALA A 898 -0.48 -54.72 19.45
CA ALA A 898 0.85 -55.26 19.22
C ALA A 898 1.64 -55.52 20.52
N HIS A 899 1.36 -54.74 21.57
CA HIS A 899 2.01 -54.87 22.88
C HIS A 899 1.04 -55.38 23.96
N ALA A 900 -0.07 -56.04 23.58
CA ALA A 900 -1.11 -56.47 24.52
C ALA A 900 -0.61 -57.42 25.63
N ALA A 901 0.44 -58.21 25.35
CA ALA A 901 1.06 -59.10 26.33
C ALA A 901 1.95 -58.37 27.36
N GLU A 902 2.36 -57.14 27.05
CA GLU A 902 3.28 -56.33 27.86
C GLU A 902 2.52 -55.26 28.66
N ILE A 903 1.50 -54.65 28.05
CA ILE A 903 0.72 -53.57 28.66
C ILE A 903 -0.12 -54.12 29.83
N LYS A 904 0.09 -53.56 31.01
CA LYS A 904 -0.71 -53.81 32.22
C LYS A 904 -1.76 -52.72 32.38
N GLN A 905 -3.02 -53.11 32.52
CA GLN A 905 -4.12 -52.20 32.83
C GLN A 905 -4.38 -52.15 34.34
N SER A 906 -4.87 -51.01 34.81
CA SER A 906 -5.39 -50.84 36.16
C SER A 906 -6.70 -51.62 36.35
N PRO A 907 -7.12 -51.93 37.59
CA PRO A 907 -8.38 -52.66 37.87
C PRO A 907 -9.64 -52.00 37.31
N ASP A 908 -9.63 -50.67 37.12
CA ASP A 908 -10.72 -49.89 36.53
C ASP A 908 -10.73 -49.91 34.98
N GLY A 909 -9.77 -50.60 34.36
CA GLY A 909 -9.60 -50.70 32.92
C GLY A 909 -8.84 -49.54 32.28
N SER A 910 -8.34 -48.58 33.05
CA SER A 910 -7.45 -47.52 32.56
C SER A 910 -6.04 -48.05 32.26
N THR A 911 -5.30 -47.33 31.40
CA THR A 911 -3.91 -47.63 31.08
C THR A 911 -3.03 -46.41 31.31
N THR A 912 -2.11 -46.49 32.27
CA THR A 912 -1.08 -45.46 32.50
C THR A 912 0.20 -45.82 31.76
N VAL A 913 0.70 -44.91 30.93
CA VAL A 913 1.95 -45.03 30.17
C VAL A 913 2.99 -44.06 30.74
N TRP A 914 4.21 -44.56 30.93
CA TRP A 914 5.33 -43.82 31.50
C TRP A 914 6.32 -43.37 30.41
N PHE A 915 6.90 -42.19 30.56
CA PHE A 915 7.92 -41.65 29.68
C PHE A 915 9.14 -41.28 30.52
N ALA A 916 10.28 -41.93 30.31
CA ALA A 916 11.49 -41.70 31.11
C ALA A 916 12.76 -42.22 30.39
N PRO A 917 13.97 -41.73 30.74
CA PRO A 917 15.23 -42.25 30.20
C PRO A 917 15.46 -43.76 30.44
N SER A 918 14.94 -44.24 31.57
CA SER A 918 15.02 -45.63 32.03
C SER A 918 13.65 -46.09 32.48
N ALA A 919 13.37 -47.39 32.37
CA ALA A 919 12.08 -47.94 32.76
C ALA A 919 11.84 -47.75 34.27
N PRO A 920 10.72 -47.14 34.68
CA PRO A 920 10.32 -47.13 36.09
C PRO A 920 10.08 -48.57 36.58
N PRO A 921 10.59 -48.95 37.78
CA PRO A 921 10.45 -50.31 38.28
C PRO A 921 8.98 -50.79 38.31
N GLY A 922 8.71 -51.96 37.71
CA GLY A 922 7.38 -52.58 37.67
C GLY A 922 6.47 -52.10 36.52
N HIS A 923 6.89 -51.06 35.79
CA HIS A 923 6.17 -50.43 34.68
C HIS A 923 6.84 -50.63 33.32
N GLU A 924 7.75 -51.60 33.18
CA GLU A 924 8.54 -51.84 31.96
C GLU A 924 7.66 -52.07 30.71
N GLY A 925 6.54 -52.76 30.87
CA GLY A 925 5.56 -53.02 29.82
C GLY A 925 4.73 -51.80 29.40
N ASN A 926 4.65 -50.76 30.25
CA ASN A 926 3.89 -49.53 30.02
C ASN A 926 4.79 -48.31 29.78
N TRP A 927 6.07 -48.52 29.46
CA TRP A 927 7.05 -47.45 29.38
C TRP A 927 7.50 -47.17 27.94
N ILE A 928 7.72 -45.90 27.61
CA ILE A 928 8.38 -45.46 26.39
C ILE A 928 9.65 -44.71 26.77
N GLN A 929 10.79 -45.14 26.23
CA GLN A 929 12.07 -44.51 26.50
C GLN A 929 12.13 -43.08 25.95
N THR A 930 12.54 -42.14 26.79
CA THR A 930 12.95 -40.78 26.41
C THR A 930 14.47 -40.64 26.46
N ALA A 931 15.01 -39.48 26.06
CA ALA A 931 16.45 -39.26 26.00
C ALA A 931 16.84 -37.94 26.70
N PRO A 932 17.76 -37.95 27.69
CA PRO A 932 18.30 -36.73 28.26
C PRO A 932 18.94 -35.82 27.20
N GLY A 933 18.75 -34.50 27.35
CA GLY A 933 19.23 -33.51 26.38
C GLY A 933 18.39 -33.41 25.10
N LYS A 934 17.23 -34.07 25.05
CA LYS A 934 16.26 -33.98 23.96
C LYS A 934 14.92 -33.47 24.46
N MET A 935 14.29 -32.59 23.70
CA MET A 935 12.88 -32.25 23.88
C MET A 935 12.04 -33.10 22.93
N TRP A 936 10.86 -33.53 23.37
CA TRP A 936 10.01 -34.45 22.61
C TRP A 936 8.56 -33.99 22.54
N PHE A 937 7.81 -34.60 21.62
CA PHE A 937 6.36 -34.45 21.54
C PHE A 937 5.72 -35.81 21.24
N LEU A 938 4.43 -35.92 21.54
CA LEU A 938 3.67 -37.16 21.50
C LEU A 938 2.56 -37.08 20.46
N LEU A 939 2.36 -38.17 19.72
CA LEU A 939 1.12 -38.37 18.98
C LEU A 939 0.34 -39.56 19.56
N LEU A 940 -0.92 -39.30 19.93
CA LEU A 940 -1.94 -40.31 20.15
C LEU A 940 -2.67 -40.56 18.83
N ARG A 941 -2.75 -41.83 18.44
CA ARG A 941 -3.45 -42.30 17.25
C ARG A 941 -4.59 -43.23 17.64
N LEU A 942 -5.77 -42.97 17.10
CA LEU A 942 -6.93 -43.85 17.21
C LEU A 942 -7.23 -44.44 15.84
N TYR A 943 -7.13 -45.77 15.70
CA TYR A 943 -7.48 -46.49 14.47
C TYR A 943 -8.90 -47.02 14.57
N GLY A 944 -9.70 -46.73 13.54
CA GLY A 944 -11.15 -46.95 13.58
C GLY A 944 -11.81 -46.14 14.69
N PRO A 945 -11.65 -44.80 14.70
CA PRO A 945 -12.17 -43.92 15.77
C PRO A 945 -13.68 -44.09 15.95
N LEU A 946 -14.13 -44.25 17.20
CA LEU A 946 -15.55 -44.42 17.53
C LEU A 946 -16.22 -43.08 17.90
N GLU A 947 -17.56 -43.08 17.97
CA GLU A 947 -18.37 -41.89 18.26
C GLU A 947 -17.88 -41.07 19.48
N PRO A 948 -17.45 -41.69 20.61
CA PRO A 948 -17.01 -40.94 21.79
C PRO A 948 -15.82 -39.98 21.57
N TRP A 949 -15.03 -40.21 20.51
CA TRP A 949 -13.97 -39.29 20.10
C TRP A 949 -14.54 -38.02 19.44
N PHE A 950 -15.55 -38.19 18.58
CA PHE A 950 -16.11 -37.11 17.76
C PHE A 950 -17.08 -36.22 18.54
N ASP A 951 -17.86 -36.80 19.45
CA ASP A 951 -18.75 -36.06 20.34
C ASP A 951 -18.04 -35.52 21.60
N LYS A 952 -16.74 -35.84 21.73
CA LYS A 952 -15.85 -35.45 22.84
C LYS A 952 -16.30 -35.96 24.22
N THR A 953 -17.03 -37.07 24.28
CA THR A 953 -17.45 -37.71 25.55
C THR A 953 -16.35 -38.56 26.18
N TRP A 954 -15.33 -38.96 25.42
CA TRP A 954 -14.08 -39.54 25.94
C TRP A 954 -12.93 -38.57 25.69
N ARG A 955 -12.02 -38.40 26.65
CA ARG A 955 -10.77 -37.63 26.51
C ARG A 955 -9.58 -38.39 27.11
N PRO A 956 -8.38 -38.31 26.53
CA PRO A 956 -7.17 -38.76 27.20
C PRO A 956 -6.89 -37.86 28.44
N GLY A 957 -6.17 -38.39 29.43
CA GLY A 957 -5.59 -37.56 30.48
C GLY A 957 -4.53 -36.60 29.94
N GLU A 958 -4.09 -35.65 30.75
CA GLU A 958 -2.93 -34.82 30.41
C GLU A 958 -1.62 -35.58 30.67
N ILE A 959 -0.53 -35.11 30.08
CA ILE A 959 0.82 -35.60 30.40
C ILE A 959 1.25 -34.89 31.69
N VAL A 960 1.62 -35.64 32.72
CA VAL A 960 1.96 -35.10 34.05
C VAL A 960 3.40 -35.44 34.38
N GLU A 961 4.20 -34.44 34.76
CA GLU A 961 5.55 -34.63 35.30
C GLU A 961 5.47 -35.35 36.66
N VAL A 962 6.27 -36.40 36.84
CA VAL A 962 6.41 -37.09 38.12
C VAL A 962 7.53 -36.41 38.89
N VAL A 963 7.15 -35.65 39.91
CA VAL A 963 8.10 -35.01 40.83
C VAL A 963 8.35 -35.96 42.00
N GLU A 964 9.58 -36.43 42.15
CA GLU A 964 9.97 -37.27 43.29
C GLU A 964 9.98 -36.40 44.58
N PRO A 965 9.59 -36.95 45.75
CA PRO A 965 9.53 -36.19 47.00
C PRO A 965 10.86 -35.55 47.44
N GLU A 966 12.00 -36.09 46.98
CA GLU A 966 13.35 -35.59 47.31
C GLU A 966 13.59 -34.18 46.74
N ASP A 967 13.05 -33.85 45.56
CA ASP A 967 13.17 -32.53 44.94
C ASP A 967 12.40 -31.45 45.72
N PHE A 968 11.33 -31.84 46.41
CA PHE A 968 10.57 -30.97 47.30
C PHE A 968 11.38 -30.57 48.53
N VAL A 969 12.27 -31.45 49.02
CA VAL A 969 13.14 -31.20 50.18
C VAL A 969 14.25 -30.23 49.83
N GLU A 970 14.91 -30.36 48.68
CA GLU A 970 15.95 -29.40 48.26
C GLU A 970 15.38 -28.01 47.98
N ALA A 971 14.21 -27.92 47.33
CA ALA A 971 13.55 -26.63 47.08
C ALA A 971 13.08 -25.96 48.38
N SER A 972 12.50 -26.72 49.32
CA SER A 972 12.07 -26.18 50.62
C SER A 972 13.24 -25.80 51.51
N VAL A 973 14.36 -26.54 51.51
CA VAL A 973 15.61 -26.15 52.18
C VAL A 973 16.20 -24.89 51.58
N LEU A 974 16.22 -24.73 50.25
CA LEU A 974 16.74 -23.53 49.58
C LEU A 974 15.89 -22.29 49.92
N VAL A 975 14.56 -22.42 49.91
CA VAL A 975 13.63 -21.36 50.31
C VAL A 975 13.80 -21.01 51.79
N TRP A 976 13.92 -22.01 52.68
CA TRP A 976 14.18 -21.76 54.10
C TRP A 976 15.52 -21.05 54.34
N THR A 977 16.57 -21.44 53.60
CA THR A 977 17.91 -20.85 53.73
C THR A 977 17.96 -19.40 53.23
N LEU A 978 17.14 -19.05 52.22
CA LEU A 978 17.04 -17.70 51.66
C LEU A 978 16.11 -16.77 52.45
N VAL A 979 15.05 -17.31 53.06
CA VAL A 979 14.01 -16.53 53.77
C VAL A 979 14.32 -16.37 55.27
N ALA A 980 14.97 -17.34 55.92
CA ALA A 980 15.31 -17.29 57.34
C ALA A 980 16.11 -16.05 57.79
N PRO A 981 17.06 -15.51 57.01
CA PRO A 981 17.80 -14.29 57.39
C PRO A 981 16.91 -13.03 57.41
N GLN A 982 15.80 -13.04 56.67
CA GLN A 982 14.89 -11.89 56.50
C GLN A 982 13.71 -11.90 57.48
N LEU A 983 13.52 -12.99 58.24
CA LEU A 983 12.47 -13.07 59.25
C LEU A 983 12.83 -12.29 60.54
N PRO A 984 11.85 -11.60 61.16
CA PRO A 984 12.00 -10.95 62.46
C PRO A 984 12.53 -11.91 63.54
N SER A 985 13.28 -11.39 64.51
CA SER A 985 13.97 -12.18 65.54
C SER A 985 13.06 -13.12 66.36
N CYS A 986 11.76 -12.87 66.40
CA CYS A 986 10.78 -13.72 67.08
C CYS A 986 10.43 -15.02 66.34
N LEU A 987 10.75 -15.16 65.05
CA LEU A 987 10.41 -16.34 64.22
C LEU A 987 11.61 -17.26 63.94
N ARG A 988 12.81 -16.90 64.38
CA ARG A 988 14.04 -17.70 64.17
C ARG A 988 14.17 -18.91 65.11
N SER A 989 13.26 -19.09 66.05
CA SER A 989 13.30 -20.17 67.06
C SER A 989 12.46 -21.40 66.71
N LEU A 990 11.89 -21.48 65.51
CA LEU A 990 11.20 -22.67 65.03
C LEU A 990 12.24 -23.59 64.37
N GLU A 991 12.79 -24.53 65.13
CA GLU A 991 13.57 -25.64 64.58
C GLU A 991 12.70 -26.48 63.65
N ALA A 992 13.26 -26.93 62.51
CA ALA A 992 12.59 -27.84 61.60
C ALA A 992 12.23 -29.16 62.34
N PRO A 993 11.00 -29.68 62.23
CA PRO A 993 10.63 -30.93 62.90
C PRO A 993 11.39 -32.11 62.27
N PRO A 994 11.82 -33.11 63.06
CA PRO A 994 12.51 -34.28 62.54
C PRO A 994 11.56 -35.16 61.73
N VAL A 995 12.03 -35.56 60.53
CA VAL A 995 11.32 -36.43 59.60
C VAL A 995 11.37 -37.87 60.11
N HIS A 996 10.34 -38.29 60.86
CA HIS A 996 10.00 -39.71 60.95
C HIS A 996 8.48 -39.89 60.97
N SER A 997 8.01 -40.65 59.97
CA SER A 997 6.69 -41.28 59.84
C SER A 997 5.46 -40.39 60.03
N VAL A 998 4.82 -40.04 58.92
CA VAL A 998 3.39 -39.68 58.94
C VAL A 998 2.62 -40.81 58.26
N GLU A 999 1.99 -41.64 59.07
CA GLU A 999 0.87 -42.49 58.65
C GLU A 999 -0.28 -41.60 58.17
N VAL A 1000 -0.87 -41.95 57.03
CA VAL A 1000 -2.06 -41.31 56.49
C VAL A 1000 -3.23 -41.63 57.43
N CYS A 1001 -3.75 -40.62 58.13
CA CYS A 1001 -5.10 -40.66 58.72
C CYS A 1001 -6.06 -39.96 57.77
N GLU A 1002 -6.99 -40.72 57.19
CA GLU A 1002 -8.21 -40.21 56.57
C GLU A 1002 -9.11 -39.62 57.67
N GLU A 1003 -9.42 -38.33 57.61
CA GLU A 1003 -10.66 -37.81 58.18
C GLU A 1003 -11.13 -36.56 57.44
N GLU A 1004 -12.42 -36.56 57.13
CA GLU A 1004 -13.18 -35.55 56.39
C GLU A 1004 -13.08 -34.16 57.02
N LEU A 1005 -12.84 -33.11 56.21
CA LEU A 1005 -13.35 -31.77 56.51
C LEU A 1005 -13.73 -31.01 55.23
N SER A 1006 -15.03 -30.77 55.15
CA SER A 1006 -15.74 -29.83 54.30
C SER A 1006 -15.28 -28.37 54.45
N GLY A 1007 -15.39 -27.59 53.37
CA GLY A 1007 -15.68 -26.16 53.44
C GLY A 1007 -14.60 -25.21 52.89
N ASP A 1008 -14.94 -24.59 51.76
CA ASP A 1008 -14.56 -23.24 51.29
C ASP A 1008 -13.24 -22.62 51.81
N VAL A 1009 -12.19 -22.64 50.99
CA VAL A 1009 -11.30 -21.47 50.80
C VAL A 1009 -10.77 -21.45 49.36
N TYR A 1010 -11.41 -20.66 48.50
CA TYR A 1010 -10.75 -20.03 47.35
C TYR A 1010 -9.97 -18.82 47.88
N ALA A 1011 -8.65 -18.77 47.67
CA ALA A 1011 -7.90 -17.57 47.26
C ALA A 1011 -6.38 -17.76 47.40
N THR A 1012 -5.70 -17.49 46.28
CA THR A 1012 -4.32 -16.99 46.12
C THR A 1012 -3.15 -17.90 46.50
N GLY A 1013 -2.33 -18.19 45.48
CA GLY A 1013 -1.02 -18.81 45.54
C GLY A 1013 -0.60 -19.30 44.17
#